data_AF-A0A0M8PX15-F1
#
_entry.id   AF-A0A0M8PX15-F1
#
_cell.length_a   1.000
_cell.length_b   1.000
_cell.length_c   1.000
_cell.angle_alpha   90.00
_cell.angle_beta   90.00
_cell.angle_gamma   90.00
#
_symmetry.space_group_name_H-M   'P 1'
#
loop_
_entity.id
_entity.type
_entity.pdbx_description
1 polymer ?
#
loop_
_entity_poly.entity_id
_entity_poly.type
_entity_poly.pdbx_seq_one_letter_code
_entity_poly.pdbx_strand_id
1 'polypeptide(L)'
;MKKAFLLLAATLLVFSQLSLGSVSVYATSNGENNIVMPNDQKNENEGSNNEDETATSSDNDYITKSVDGGIAITGYTGESTDIVIPDVIKGQRVVAIEEKAFNEKGLTSVKIPSTVTSIKNNAFSNNLLTSVEIPSSVTTMEVGAFYENQLTSVTIPEDIPVIEAMVFANNQLTSVEIPSSVTSIQNYAFTNNRLTRVDISSNVTSIGTGAFFINQLTTVEIPSSVIAIEAEAFARNELTHVTIPSSVQTIGELAFYQNRIIKLEFEQDPSSNLKTIGEKAFRKNQIPSVKIPSSVATIEEAAFSYNQLTNVEFDYGASSNLKEIGKYAFHQNLLTSIKIPSSISTIGDAAFLFNQLTSVEFETPLNITTTGTHVFAYNRLTNIEIPSTLTEIKRGVFSNNQLTSVQIPSSITMIDEGAFENNRLTSVEFENPSNVKIIDGVVFKNNQLTSIEIPSSVETIHYDAFIENNLDYVIFHGKPQFLSDQTPFDQQYKKGKTFYGWFEDEDYTIKWSNTVPQPMTIYAMWDLPNNCTVTFDTNGGNIVPSETTKCGNLLIEPTNPKKTGYTFSGWYKNKELTEPWDFHQNVVTKDITLYAKWSKASYIVTFDANGGSEVPSQSVEYGELIKTPSTSVKAGYTFGGWYKDKGLTEAWDFAKDVVTENVTLYAKWTKDNTSGGGSGGSGGSGGGSSNYKITFDSNGGSEVPPQTVGYNDLVKTPATPVKDGYHFDGWYKETALNNAWDFAKDKVTADITLYAKWTKDYMVTFDSNGGSEIPSQTVPYKALVKAPSNPKKEGYLFIGWYKNENFTKAWDFAKDVVTEDLTLYARWMKESHGCDITFKDVDQNWAQDMIKEVAERCIIIGFPDGTFRPNDMIQRQHVVLMIDRALQPAPIRDAVAFSDVPKSHVNYEQITRLQRAGIVDGSNGAFRPNASITRAEMAKVIVLAFGLTPEGDSTFKDVDPSHWASEYIAALADNNIALGDENGNFRPNENLTRAEFTAIIYRALGL
;
A
#
# COMPACT_ATOMS: atom_id res chain seq x y z
N MET A 1 14.97 -13.13 21.64
CA MET A 1 15.26 -14.59 21.68
C MET A 1 15.02 -15.24 23.04
N LYS A 2 15.90 -15.13 24.08
CA LYS A 2 15.79 -16.00 25.28
C LYS A 2 14.55 -15.84 26.19
N LYS A 3 13.71 -14.81 26.06
CA LYS A 3 12.43 -14.70 26.81
C LYS A 3 11.23 -15.36 26.11
N ALA A 4 11.27 -15.57 24.78
CA ALA A 4 10.17 -16.22 24.05
C ALA A 4 10.02 -17.72 24.36
N PHE A 5 11.09 -18.36 24.85
CA PHE A 5 11.11 -19.80 25.14
C PHE A 5 10.48 -20.18 26.49
N LEU A 6 10.27 -19.21 27.40
CA LEU A 6 9.73 -19.50 28.73
C LEU A 6 8.19 -19.60 28.77
N LEU A 7 7.50 -18.92 27.85
CA LEU A 7 6.02 -18.95 27.80
C LEU A 7 5.49 -20.22 27.09
N LEU A 8 6.35 -20.90 26.31
CA LEU A 8 6.00 -22.12 25.57
C LEU A 8 6.09 -23.40 26.43
N ALA A 9 6.83 -23.36 27.54
CA ALA A 9 7.07 -24.52 28.40
C ALA A 9 5.97 -24.76 29.45
N ALA A 10 5.16 -23.74 29.78
CA ALA A 10 4.13 -23.82 30.81
C ALA A 10 2.87 -24.60 30.35
N THR A 11 2.63 -24.68 29.04
CA THR A 11 1.38 -25.22 28.46
C THR A 11 1.49 -26.65 27.94
N LEU A 12 2.69 -27.24 27.91
CA LEU A 12 2.96 -28.58 27.35
C LEU A 12 3.07 -29.71 28.40
N LEU A 13 2.91 -29.41 29.69
CA LEU A 13 3.29 -30.31 30.79
C LEU A 13 2.13 -30.73 31.72
N VAL A 14 0.88 -30.59 31.26
CA VAL A 14 -0.34 -30.92 32.04
C VAL A 14 -1.15 -32.08 31.43
N PHE A 15 -0.90 -32.47 30.16
CA PHE A 15 -1.64 -33.53 29.46
C PHE A 15 -0.78 -34.77 29.12
N SER A 16 -0.11 -35.33 30.14
CA SER A 16 0.53 -36.66 30.05
C SER A 16 0.28 -37.56 31.27
N GLN A 17 -0.51 -37.12 32.25
CA GLN A 17 -1.00 -37.96 33.35
C GLN A 17 -2.44 -37.59 33.74
N LEU A 18 -3.39 -38.32 33.17
CA LEU A 18 -4.69 -38.63 33.78
C LEU A 18 -5.14 -39.96 33.18
N SER A 19 -5.29 -40.97 34.03
CA SER A 19 -5.84 -42.28 33.63
C SER A 19 -7.34 -42.19 33.40
N LEU A 20 -7.89 -43.20 32.71
CA LEU A 20 -9.31 -43.44 32.49
C LEU A 20 -10.16 -43.07 33.73
N GLY A 21 -11.03 -42.08 33.56
CA GLY A 21 -12.18 -41.81 34.42
C GLY A 21 -13.40 -41.70 33.53
N SER A 22 -14.38 -42.58 33.73
CA SER A 22 -15.57 -42.65 32.87
C SER A 22 -16.40 -41.38 32.97
N VAL A 23 -16.69 -40.74 31.83
CA VAL A 23 -17.58 -39.58 31.75
C VAL A 23 -18.82 -39.98 30.98
N SER A 24 -19.92 -40.19 31.72
CA SER A 24 -21.25 -40.32 31.14
C SER A 24 -21.68 -39.01 30.50
N VAL A 25 -22.12 -39.07 29.24
CA VAL A 25 -22.55 -37.88 28.49
C VAL A 25 -23.97 -37.50 28.92
N TYR A 26 -24.13 -36.27 29.42
CA TYR A 26 -25.44 -35.71 29.71
C TYR A 26 -26.15 -35.31 28.40
N ALA A 27 -27.26 -35.96 28.09
CA ALA A 27 -28.16 -35.54 27.01
C ALA A 27 -28.98 -34.31 27.46
N THR A 28 -28.78 -33.16 26.80
CA THR A 28 -29.58 -31.95 27.02
C THR A 28 -30.72 -31.87 26.01
N SER A 29 -31.92 -32.29 26.39
CA SER A 29 -33.15 -32.09 25.61
C SER A 29 -34.06 -31.05 26.25
N ASN A 30 -34.19 -29.88 25.62
CA ASN A 30 -35.27 -28.93 25.92
C ASN A 30 -36.44 -29.19 24.98
N GLY A 31 -37.57 -29.65 25.54
CA GLY A 31 -38.81 -29.91 24.82
C GLY A 31 -39.91 -30.31 25.81
N GLU A 32 -40.93 -29.48 25.96
CA GLU A 32 -41.91 -29.60 27.04
C GLU A 32 -42.96 -30.70 26.75
N ASN A 33 -43.25 -31.57 27.72
CA ASN A 33 -44.50 -31.48 28.50
C ASN A 33 -44.60 -32.51 29.64
N ASN A 34 -45.53 -32.26 30.56
CA ASN A 34 -45.77 -33.07 31.77
C ASN A 34 -46.38 -34.46 31.49
N ILE A 35 -46.07 -35.42 32.37
CA ILE A 35 -47.06 -36.23 33.11
C ILE A 35 -46.40 -36.81 34.38
N VAL A 36 -47.20 -37.11 35.41
CA VAL A 36 -46.77 -37.40 36.78
C VAL A 36 -46.41 -38.88 36.99
N MET A 37 -45.29 -39.14 37.68
CA MET A 37 -44.98 -40.42 38.33
C MET A 37 -45.38 -40.38 39.82
N PRO A 38 -46.17 -41.34 40.33
CA PRO A 38 -46.31 -41.57 41.76
C PRO A 38 -45.14 -42.40 42.32
N ASN A 39 -44.82 -42.21 43.60
CA ASN A 39 -44.02 -43.19 44.37
C ASN A 39 -44.76 -44.53 44.45
N ASP A 40 -44.00 -45.61 44.65
CA ASP A 40 -44.42 -46.58 45.66
C ASP A 40 -43.23 -47.18 46.42
N GLN A 41 -43.49 -47.77 47.59
CA GLN A 41 -42.45 -48.27 48.51
C GLN A 41 -42.14 -49.76 48.32
N LYS A 42 -41.06 -50.20 48.95
CA LYS A 42 -40.76 -51.62 49.22
C LYS A 42 -42.00 -52.36 49.76
N ASN A 43 -42.09 -53.65 49.47
CA ASN A 43 -42.38 -54.60 50.53
C ASN A 43 -41.61 -55.92 50.33
N GLU A 44 -41.51 -56.71 51.38
CA GLU A 44 -40.60 -57.85 51.48
C GLU A 44 -41.35 -59.20 51.61
N ASN A 45 -40.62 -60.29 51.31
CA ASN A 45 -40.58 -61.54 52.08
C ASN A 45 -41.30 -62.85 51.62
N GLU A 46 -40.50 -63.93 51.67
CA GLU A 46 -40.78 -65.36 52.01
C GLU A 46 -41.81 -66.23 51.24
N GLY A 47 -41.47 -67.53 51.02
CA GLY A 47 -42.45 -68.47 50.44
C GLY A 47 -42.20 -69.98 50.20
N SER A 48 -41.14 -70.65 50.68
CA SER A 48 -41.05 -72.14 50.84
C SER A 48 -41.25 -73.12 49.64
N ASN A 49 -40.14 -73.75 49.22
CA ASN A 49 -39.91 -75.20 49.01
C ASN A 49 -40.98 -76.15 48.42
N ASN A 50 -40.59 -76.96 47.41
CA ASN A 50 -40.25 -78.39 47.61
C ASN A 50 -39.60 -79.04 46.36
N GLU A 51 -38.90 -80.16 46.58
CA GLU A 51 -38.19 -81.02 45.61
C GLU A 51 -39.19 -81.92 44.83
N ASP A 52 -38.91 -82.50 43.65
CA ASP A 52 -37.88 -83.52 43.35
C ASP A 52 -37.52 -83.60 41.83
N GLU A 53 -36.54 -84.43 41.45
CA GLU A 53 -35.81 -84.39 40.17
C GLU A 53 -36.57 -84.85 38.90
N THR A 54 -36.29 -84.19 37.75
CA THR A 54 -35.62 -84.79 36.55
C THR A 54 -35.66 -83.89 35.29
N ALA A 55 -35.02 -82.72 35.34
CA ALA A 55 -34.66 -81.96 34.14
C ALA A 55 -33.40 -81.11 34.39
N THR A 56 -32.46 -81.07 33.45
CA THR A 56 -31.29 -80.16 33.50
C THR A 56 -31.73 -78.74 33.16
N SER A 57 -32.16 -78.01 34.19
CA SER A 57 -32.71 -76.65 34.09
C SER A 57 -31.68 -75.62 33.60
N SER A 58 -31.82 -75.18 32.35
CA SER A 58 -31.24 -73.92 31.82
C SER A 58 -32.30 -72.82 31.59
N ASP A 59 -33.59 -73.15 31.72
CA ASP A 59 -34.73 -72.26 31.44
C ASP A 59 -35.02 -71.20 32.52
N ASN A 60 -34.36 -71.28 33.67
CA ASN A 60 -34.56 -70.40 34.82
C ASN A 60 -33.65 -69.16 34.84
N ASP A 61 -32.51 -69.20 34.14
CA ASP A 61 -31.58 -68.08 34.05
C ASP A 61 -32.10 -66.93 33.17
N TYR A 62 -33.18 -67.18 32.42
CA TYR A 62 -33.74 -66.27 31.42
C TYR A 62 -35.14 -65.79 31.80
N ILE A 63 -35.27 -64.48 32.01
CA ILE A 63 -36.56 -63.78 32.08
C ILE A 63 -37.06 -63.61 30.64
N THR A 64 -38.31 -64.00 30.39
CA THR A 64 -38.87 -64.11 29.02
C THR A 64 -40.31 -63.60 28.94
N LYS A 65 -40.67 -62.93 27.85
CA LYS A 65 -42.06 -62.61 27.47
C LYS A 65 -42.44 -63.31 26.15
N SER A 66 -43.71 -63.67 25.96
CA SER A 66 -44.21 -64.10 24.63
C SER A 66 -44.34 -62.89 23.69
N VAL A 67 -44.02 -63.12 22.42
CA VAL A 67 -44.11 -62.16 21.31
C VAL A 67 -44.67 -62.89 20.08
N ASP A 68 -44.90 -62.19 18.97
CA ASP A 68 -45.29 -62.89 17.73
C ASP A 68 -44.14 -63.80 17.25
N GLY A 69 -44.48 -64.97 16.72
CA GLY A 69 -43.53 -66.01 16.32
C GLY A 69 -42.79 -66.77 17.45
N GLY A 70 -42.90 -66.38 18.73
CA GLY A 70 -42.23 -67.09 19.82
C GLY A 70 -42.12 -66.32 21.15
N ILE A 71 -40.92 -66.31 21.72
CA ILE A 71 -40.58 -65.60 22.96
C ILE A 71 -39.37 -64.69 22.78
N ALA A 72 -39.31 -63.64 23.61
CA ALA A 72 -38.23 -62.69 23.68
C ALA A 72 -37.59 -62.72 25.08
N ILE A 73 -36.26 -62.71 25.15
CA ILE A 73 -35.52 -62.65 26.42
C ILE A 73 -35.45 -61.20 26.89
N THR A 74 -35.95 -60.93 28.09
CA THR A 74 -36.00 -59.59 28.72
C THR A 74 -35.01 -59.41 29.87
N GLY A 75 -34.22 -60.44 30.20
CA GLY A 75 -33.24 -60.37 31.28
C GLY A 75 -32.51 -61.69 31.50
N TYR A 76 -31.23 -61.60 31.87
CA TYR A 76 -30.41 -62.72 32.33
C TYR A 76 -30.12 -62.60 33.83
N THR A 77 -30.35 -63.68 34.56
CA THR A 77 -30.16 -63.81 36.02
C THR A 77 -29.28 -65.00 36.40
N GLY A 78 -28.65 -65.66 35.44
CA GLY A 78 -27.61 -66.66 35.70
C GLY A 78 -26.24 -66.03 36.00
N GLU A 79 -25.35 -66.83 36.58
CA GLU A 79 -24.00 -66.42 37.01
C GLU A 79 -22.92 -66.75 35.96
N SER A 80 -23.27 -67.33 34.81
CA SER A 80 -22.28 -67.72 33.78
C SER A 80 -21.89 -66.54 32.89
N THR A 81 -20.59 -66.37 32.66
CA THR A 81 -20.06 -65.36 31.71
C THR A 81 -19.76 -65.92 30.32
N ASP A 82 -19.73 -67.25 30.18
CA ASP A 82 -19.77 -67.94 28.88
C ASP A 82 -21.17 -68.55 28.73
N ILE A 83 -21.95 -68.09 27.74
CA ILE A 83 -23.36 -68.47 27.60
C ILE A 83 -23.71 -68.96 26.20
N VAL A 84 -24.53 -70.01 26.14
CA VAL A 84 -25.23 -70.45 24.94
C VAL A 84 -26.71 -70.18 25.16
N ILE A 85 -27.27 -69.22 24.42
CA ILE A 85 -28.71 -68.95 24.44
C ILE A 85 -29.39 -70.09 23.66
N PRO A 86 -30.35 -70.82 24.25
CA PRO A 86 -30.97 -71.97 23.58
C PRO A 86 -31.97 -71.52 22.51
N ASP A 87 -32.14 -72.35 21.45
CA ASP A 87 -33.15 -72.12 20.39
C ASP A 87 -34.59 -72.02 20.93
N VAL A 88 -34.84 -72.63 22.10
CA VAL A 88 -36.15 -72.82 22.72
C VAL A 88 -36.02 -72.68 24.24
N ILE A 89 -36.92 -71.91 24.85
CA ILE A 89 -37.12 -71.83 26.32
C ILE A 89 -38.61 -72.07 26.58
N LYS A 90 -38.97 -72.89 27.58
CA LYS A 90 -40.35 -73.19 27.99
C LYS A 90 -41.23 -73.66 26.80
N GLY A 91 -40.62 -74.40 25.87
CA GLY A 91 -41.26 -74.94 24.66
C GLY A 91 -41.51 -73.95 23.52
N GLN A 92 -41.12 -72.68 23.66
CA GLN A 92 -41.29 -71.64 22.63
C GLN A 92 -39.93 -71.20 22.06
N ARG A 93 -39.89 -70.89 20.75
CA ARG A 93 -38.66 -70.45 20.05
C ARG A 93 -38.20 -69.08 20.55
N VAL A 94 -36.90 -68.92 20.81
CA VAL A 94 -36.29 -67.63 21.15
C VAL A 94 -36.11 -66.80 19.88
N VAL A 95 -36.94 -65.79 19.68
CA VAL A 95 -36.97 -64.98 18.44
C VAL A 95 -36.44 -63.55 18.61
N ALA A 96 -36.32 -63.05 19.83
CA ALA A 96 -35.81 -61.71 20.09
C ALA A 96 -35.03 -61.61 21.41
N ILE A 97 -34.13 -60.65 21.48
CA ILE A 97 -33.38 -60.27 22.68
C ILE A 97 -33.66 -58.80 22.95
N GLU A 98 -34.28 -58.50 24.09
CA GLU A 98 -34.90 -57.21 24.39
C GLU A 98 -33.93 -56.21 25.05
N GLU A 99 -34.41 -54.97 25.28
CA GLU A 99 -33.57 -53.90 25.82
C GLU A 99 -32.84 -54.36 27.09
N LYS A 100 -31.51 -54.20 27.10
CA LYS A 100 -30.62 -54.49 28.24
C LYS A 100 -30.68 -55.93 28.78
N ALA A 101 -31.23 -56.90 28.03
CA ALA A 101 -31.43 -58.27 28.51
C ALA A 101 -30.17 -58.93 29.10
N PHE A 102 -29.00 -58.66 28.51
CA PHE A 102 -27.68 -59.12 28.96
C PHE A 102 -26.72 -57.96 29.27
N ASN A 103 -27.22 -56.75 29.54
CA ASN A 103 -26.40 -55.59 29.90
C ASN A 103 -25.75 -55.74 31.29
N GLU A 104 -24.49 -55.33 31.43
CA GLU A 104 -23.71 -55.36 32.69
C GLU A 104 -23.63 -56.75 33.36
N LYS A 105 -23.53 -57.82 32.55
CA LYS A 105 -23.43 -59.21 33.03
C LYS A 105 -22.00 -59.77 33.07
N GLY A 106 -21.00 -58.99 32.64
CA GLY A 106 -19.61 -59.42 32.57
C GLY A 106 -19.34 -60.55 31.57
N LEU A 107 -20.22 -60.77 30.58
CA LEU A 107 -20.11 -61.88 29.62
C LEU A 107 -18.79 -61.80 28.86
N THR A 108 -18.07 -62.91 28.77
CA THR A 108 -16.82 -63.08 28.00
C THR A 108 -17.08 -63.68 26.62
N SER A 109 -18.16 -64.46 26.48
CA SER A 109 -18.64 -65.04 25.23
C SER A 109 -20.15 -65.29 25.25
N VAL A 110 -20.79 -65.13 24.08
CA VAL A 110 -22.20 -65.51 23.87
C VAL A 110 -22.35 -66.20 22.52
N LYS A 111 -23.08 -67.33 22.50
CA LYS A 111 -23.65 -67.90 21.28
C LYS A 111 -25.13 -67.57 21.19
N ILE A 112 -25.51 -66.89 20.12
CA ILE A 112 -26.88 -66.52 19.78
C ILE A 112 -27.46 -67.58 18.82
N PRO A 113 -28.68 -68.12 19.05
CA PRO A 113 -29.28 -69.13 18.19
C PRO A 113 -29.85 -68.53 16.90
N SER A 114 -29.85 -69.29 15.80
CA SER A 114 -30.40 -68.90 14.50
C SER A 114 -31.94 -68.84 14.45
N THR A 115 -32.56 -68.87 15.63
CA THR A 115 -33.98 -68.56 15.84
C THR A 115 -34.22 -67.07 16.07
N VAL A 116 -33.21 -66.31 16.52
CA VAL A 116 -33.30 -64.87 16.84
C VAL A 116 -33.30 -64.03 15.55
N THR A 117 -34.23 -63.08 15.47
CA THR A 117 -34.38 -62.14 14.35
C THR A 117 -34.15 -60.68 14.73
N SER A 118 -34.19 -60.34 16.02
CA SER A 118 -33.97 -58.97 16.50
C SER A 118 -33.18 -58.91 17.80
N ILE A 119 -32.26 -57.94 17.86
CA ILE A 119 -31.45 -57.60 19.04
C ILE A 119 -31.70 -56.12 19.36
N LYS A 120 -32.31 -55.85 20.52
CA LYS A 120 -32.81 -54.52 20.91
C LYS A 120 -31.75 -53.66 21.60
N ASN A 121 -32.13 -52.41 21.88
CA ASN A 121 -31.26 -51.39 22.49
C ASN A 121 -30.40 -51.95 23.64
N ASN A 122 -29.08 -51.73 23.60
CA ASN A 122 -28.16 -52.13 24.67
C ASN A 122 -28.20 -53.62 25.08
N ALA A 123 -28.75 -54.52 24.26
CA ALA A 123 -29.00 -55.93 24.64
C ALA A 123 -27.80 -56.64 25.27
N PHE A 124 -26.58 -56.44 24.76
CA PHE A 124 -25.33 -57.02 25.25
C PHE A 124 -24.30 -55.96 25.69
N SER A 125 -24.72 -54.72 25.97
CA SER A 125 -23.76 -53.64 26.21
C SER A 125 -23.11 -53.68 27.60
N ASN A 126 -21.92 -53.11 27.73
CA ASN A 126 -21.12 -53.07 28.96
C ASN A 126 -20.75 -54.50 29.45
N ASN A 127 -20.09 -55.26 28.58
CA ASN A 127 -19.63 -56.63 28.84
C ASN A 127 -18.16 -56.80 28.43
N LEU A 128 -17.66 -58.05 28.46
CA LEU A 128 -16.28 -58.41 28.17
C LEU A 128 -16.17 -59.28 26.90
N LEU A 129 -17.17 -59.23 26.01
CA LEU A 129 -17.26 -60.12 24.84
C LEU A 129 -16.07 -59.89 23.91
N THR A 130 -15.29 -60.93 23.65
CA THR A 130 -14.10 -60.86 22.77
C THR A 130 -14.40 -61.19 21.30
N SER A 131 -15.50 -61.91 21.08
CA SER A 131 -16.10 -62.25 19.77
C SER A 131 -17.60 -62.53 19.94
N VAL A 132 -18.38 -62.37 18.87
CA VAL A 132 -19.78 -62.81 18.79
C VAL A 132 -20.09 -63.33 17.39
N GLU A 133 -20.79 -64.47 17.30
CA GLU A 133 -21.39 -64.97 16.06
C GLU A 133 -22.81 -64.41 15.98
N ILE A 134 -23.04 -63.44 15.08
CA ILE A 134 -24.37 -62.84 14.85
C ILE A 134 -25.07 -63.66 13.75
N PRO A 135 -26.18 -64.36 14.04
CA PRO A 135 -26.83 -65.23 13.06
C PRO A 135 -27.39 -64.44 11.88
N SER A 136 -27.33 -65.03 10.68
CA SER A 136 -27.90 -64.44 9.45
C SER A 136 -29.43 -64.27 9.49
N SER A 137 -30.11 -64.82 10.52
CA SER A 137 -31.54 -64.57 10.78
C SER A 137 -31.81 -63.20 11.40
N VAL A 138 -30.79 -62.51 11.92
CA VAL A 138 -30.92 -61.19 12.57
C VAL A 138 -31.03 -60.09 11.52
N THR A 139 -32.24 -59.55 11.36
CA THR A 139 -32.54 -58.45 10.43
C THR A 139 -32.52 -57.07 11.10
N THR A 140 -32.46 -57.03 12.44
CA THR A 140 -32.42 -55.78 13.22
C THR A 140 -31.48 -55.87 14.41
N MET A 141 -30.59 -54.88 14.53
CA MET A 141 -29.75 -54.61 15.71
C MET A 141 -29.92 -53.14 16.06
N GLU A 142 -30.42 -52.83 17.25
CA GLU A 142 -30.75 -51.46 17.65
C GLU A 142 -29.59 -50.76 18.41
N VAL A 143 -29.85 -49.54 18.88
CA VAL A 143 -28.85 -48.61 19.42
C VAL A 143 -28.02 -49.24 20.54
N GLY A 144 -26.70 -49.22 20.36
CA GLY A 144 -25.74 -49.72 21.33
C GLY A 144 -25.82 -51.22 21.63
N ALA A 145 -26.41 -52.07 20.77
CA ALA A 145 -26.62 -53.49 21.06
C ALA A 145 -25.36 -54.23 21.57
N PHE A 146 -24.16 -53.90 21.07
CA PHE A 146 -22.86 -54.44 21.51
C PHE A 146 -21.89 -53.33 22.00
N TYR A 147 -22.42 -52.18 22.43
CA TYR A 147 -21.65 -51.06 22.99
C TYR A 147 -20.78 -51.49 24.19
N GLU A 148 -19.57 -50.94 24.30
CA GLU A 148 -18.64 -51.13 25.43
C GLU A 148 -18.37 -52.61 25.75
N ASN A 149 -17.56 -53.20 24.88
CA ASN A 149 -17.20 -54.62 24.87
C ASN A 149 -15.72 -54.79 24.43
N GLN A 150 -15.29 -56.01 24.14
CA GLN A 150 -13.90 -56.33 23.74
C GLN A 150 -13.81 -56.96 22.35
N LEU A 151 -14.83 -56.79 21.49
CA LEU A 151 -14.94 -57.47 20.21
C LEU A 151 -13.76 -57.12 19.32
N THR A 152 -13.04 -58.14 18.83
CA THR A 152 -11.85 -57.98 17.97
C THR A 152 -12.15 -58.06 16.48
N SER A 153 -13.26 -58.72 16.14
CA SER A 153 -13.89 -58.80 14.82
C SER A 153 -15.41 -58.97 14.98
N VAL A 154 -16.17 -58.61 13.93
CA VAL A 154 -17.60 -58.90 13.82
C VAL A 154 -17.98 -59.09 12.36
N THR A 155 -18.94 -59.99 12.10
CA THR A 155 -19.62 -60.13 10.80
C THR A 155 -21.02 -59.57 10.93
N ILE A 156 -21.40 -58.65 10.03
CA ILE A 156 -22.73 -58.04 10.02
C ILE A 156 -23.62 -58.82 9.03
N PRO A 157 -24.83 -59.26 9.42
CA PRO A 157 -25.76 -59.95 8.51
C PRO A 157 -26.16 -59.13 7.27
N GLU A 158 -26.27 -59.81 6.12
CA GLU A 158 -26.60 -59.23 4.79
C GLU A 158 -28.04 -58.69 4.65
N ASP A 159 -28.91 -58.90 5.63
CA ASP A 159 -30.29 -58.39 5.63
C ASP A 159 -30.47 -57.12 6.49
N ILE A 160 -29.39 -56.52 6.98
CA ILE A 160 -29.44 -55.31 7.83
C ILE A 160 -29.39 -54.03 6.97
N PRO A 161 -30.42 -53.16 6.98
CA PRO A 161 -30.49 -51.98 6.11
C PRO A 161 -29.78 -50.74 6.67
N VAL A 162 -29.54 -50.70 7.98
CA VAL A 162 -28.98 -49.57 8.74
C VAL A 162 -28.09 -50.12 9.85
N ILE A 163 -26.88 -49.58 10.00
CA ILE A 163 -26.03 -49.86 11.16
C ILE A 163 -26.32 -48.80 12.21
N GLU A 164 -26.98 -49.21 13.28
CA GLU A 164 -27.55 -48.29 14.28
C GLU A 164 -26.54 -47.58 15.18
N ALA A 165 -27.00 -46.51 15.83
CA ALA A 165 -26.12 -45.62 16.58
C ALA A 165 -25.39 -46.36 17.71
N MET A 166 -24.09 -46.08 17.87
CA MET A 166 -23.21 -46.69 18.89
C MET A 166 -23.14 -48.24 18.89
N VAL A 167 -23.69 -48.95 17.89
CA VAL A 167 -23.96 -50.39 17.98
C VAL A 167 -22.72 -51.26 18.23
N PHE A 168 -21.54 -50.86 17.73
CA PHE A 168 -20.23 -51.48 17.96
C PHE A 168 -19.19 -50.50 18.55
N ALA A 169 -19.64 -49.41 19.18
CA ALA A 169 -18.77 -48.43 19.82
C ALA A 169 -18.02 -48.99 21.05
N ASN A 170 -16.89 -48.39 21.41
CA ASN A 170 -16.05 -48.79 22.55
C ASN A 170 -15.71 -50.30 22.51
N ASN A 171 -15.03 -50.73 21.44
CA ASN A 171 -14.65 -52.13 21.22
C ASN A 171 -13.18 -52.23 20.76
N GLN A 172 -12.73 -53.39 20.29
CA GLN A 172 -11.36 -53.63 19.84
C GLN A 172 -11.27 -54.05 18.36
N LEU A 173 -12.30 -53.72 17.56
CA LEU A 173 -12.44 -54.17 16.17
C LEU A 173 -11.26 -53.69 15.33
N THR A 174 -10.64 -54.59 14.56
CA THR A 174 -9.44 -54.30 13.74
C THR A 174 -9.73 -54.06 12.26
N SER A 175 -10.87 -54.58 11.78
CA SER A 175 -11.46 -54.32 10.46
C SER A 175 -12.96 -54.61 10.51
N VAL A 176 -13.74 -54.00 9.61
CA VAL A 176 -15.16 -54.34 9.38
C VAL A 176 -15.51 -54.21 7.90
N GLU A 177 -16.37 -55.12 7.44
CA GLU A 177 -16.99 -55.12 6.11
C GLU A 177 -18.45 -54.68 6.28
N ILE A 178 -18.90 -53.70 5.49
CA ILE A 178 -20.24 -53.13 5.56
C ILE A 178 -21.11 -53.79 4.46
N PRO A 179 -22.14 -54.60 4.80
CA PRO A 179 -22.88 -55.38 3.82
C PRO A 179 -23.58 -54.57 2.73
N SER A 180 -23.90 -55.26 1.63
CA SER A 180 -24.50 -54.64 0.43
C SER A 180 -25.87 -54.01 0.70
N SER A 181 -26.60 -54.50 1.70
CA SER A 181 -27.89 -53.98 2.17
C SER A 181 -27.82 -52.64 2.89
N VAL A 182 -26.67 -52.25 3.43
CA VAL A 182 -26.56 -51.08 4.32
C VAL A 182 -26.65 -49.79 3.50
N THR A 183 -27.63 -48.96 3.85
CA THR A 183 -27.90 -47.67 3.21
C THR A 183 -27.44 -46.46 4.04
N SER A 184 -27.25 -46.65 5.35
CA SER A 184 -26.83 -45.62 6.31
C SER A 184 -26.02 -46.22 7.45
N ILE A 185 -24.95 -45.54 7.85
CA ILE A 185 -24.18 -45.84 9.06
C ILE A 185 -24.44 -44.71 10.06
N GLN A 186 -25.06 -45.03 11.20
CA GLN A 186 -25.53 -44.02 12.16
C GLN A 186 -24.42 -43.51 13.09
N ASN A 187 -24.76 -42.46 13.84
CA ASN A 187 -23.83 -41.74 14.71
C ASN A 187 -23.06 -42.68 15.66
N TYR A 188 -21.75 -42.49 15.70
CA TYR A 188 -20.81 -43.21 16.55
C TYR A 188 -20.80 -44.75 16.41
N ALA A 189 -21.38 -45.32 15.35
CA ALA A 189 -21.56 -46.78 15.19
C ALA A 189 -20.31 -47.63 15.48
N PHE A 190 -19.12 -47.16 15.10
CA PHE A 190 -17.82 -47.82 15.32
C PHE A 190 -16.81 -46.93 16.09
N THR A 191 -17.26 -45.93 16.85
CA THR A 191 -16.35 -45.02 17.57
C THR A 191 -15.48 -45.76 18.58
N ASN A 192 -14.25 -45.27 18.80
CA ASN A 192 -13.28 -45.79 19.77
C ASN A 192 -13.04 -47.30 19.61
N ASN A 193 -12.49 -47.66 18.45
CA ASN A 193 -12.10 -49.02 18.07
C ASN A 193 -10.62 -49.03 17.61
N ARG A 194 -10.19 -50.10 16.93
CA ARG A 194 -8.84 -50.23 16.36
C ARG A 194 -8.87 -50.47 14.84
N LEU A 195 -9.92 -49.98 14.17
CA LEU A 195 -10.13 -50.25 12.75
C LEU A 195 -8.97 -49.69 11.94
N THR A 196 -8.26 -50.56 11.23
CA THR A 196 -7.15 -50.19 10.32
C THR A 196 -7.60 -50.02 8.87
N ARG A 197 -8.72 -50.67 8.54
CA ARG A 197 -9.44 -50.67 7.26
C ARG A 197 -10.94 -50.85 7.51
N VAL A 198 -11.77 -50.21 6.68
CA VAL A 198 -13.21 -50.46 6.57
C VAL A 198 -13.58 -50.53 5.09
N ASP A 199 -14.42 -51.49 4.72
CA ASP A 199 -15.00 -51.59 3.37
C ASP A 199 -16.44 -51.08 3.42
N ILE A 200 -16.68 -49.90 2.86
CA ILE A 200 -18.01 -49.26 2.86
C ILE A 200 -18.75 -49.64 1.58
N SER A 201 -19.90 -50.30 1.72
CA SER A 201 -20.78 -50.67 0.60
C SER A 201 -21.13 -49.47 -0.30
N SER A 202 -21.17 -49.70 -1.62
CA SER A 202 -21.55 -48.71 -2.63
C SER A 202 -23.00 -48.23 -2.55
N ASN A 203 -23.80 -48.78 -1.63
CA ASN A 203 -25.18 -48.36 -1.37
C ASN A 203 -25.30 -47.43 -0.15
N VAL A 204 -24.20 -47.18 0.60
CA VAL A 204 -24.20 -46.26 1.74
C VAL A 204 -24.32 -44.82 1.26
N THR A 205 -25.41 -44.16 1.65
CA THR A 205 -25.73 -42.77 1.27
C THR A 205 -25.38 -41.73 2.34
N SER A 206 -25.23 -42.17 3.59
CA SER A 206 -24.94 -41.32 4.74
C SER A 206 -23.98 -42.02 5.71
N ILE A 207 -23.03 -41.24 6.22
CA ILE A 207 -22.07 -41.64 7.26
C ILE A 207 -22.21 -40.63 8.40
N GLY A 208 -22.84 -41.07 9.49
CA GLY A 208 -23.28 -40.24 10.60
C GLY A 208 -22.16 -39.68 11.50
N THR A 209 -22.56 -38.80 12.41
CA THR A 209 -21.66 -38.05 13.31
C THR A 209 -20.73 -38.99 14.06
N GLY A 210 -19.42 -38.81 13.92
CA GLY A 210 -18.40 -39.61 14.60
C GLY A 210 -18.43 -41.11 14.31
N ALA A 211 -19.05 -41.57 13.21
CA ALA A 211 -19.25 -43.00 12.91
C ALA A 211 -17.98 -43.86 13.04
N PHE A 212 -16.83 -43.35 12.61
CA PHE A 212 -15.50 -44.00 12.72
C PHE A 212 -14.51 -43.20 13.58
N PHE A 213 -14.99 -42.31 14.46
CA PHE A 213 -14.17 -41.48 15.34
C PHE A 213 -13.25 -42.32 16.24
N ILE A 214 -12.01 -41.86 16.48
CA ILE A 214 -11.00 -42.56 17.31
C ILE A 214 -10.80 -44.02 16.82
N ASN A 215 -10.10 -44.16 15.70
CA ASN A 215 -9.74 -45.44 15.11
C ASN A 215 -8.30 -45.36 14.55
N GLN A 216 -7.88 -46.33 13.74
CA GLN A 216 -6.52 -46.44 13.20
C GLN A 216 -6.54 -46.52 11.66
N LEU A 217 -7.59 -46.00 11.02
CA LEU A 217 -7.79 -46.12 9.58
C LEU A 217 -6.65 -45.40 8.85
N THR A 218 -5.94 -46.11 7.98
CA THR A 218 -4.80 -45.55 7.21
C THR A 218 -5.22 -45.04 5.82
N THR A 219 -6.32 -45.60 5.31
CA THR A 219 -7.04 -45.26 4.08
C THR A 219 -8.54 -45.46 4.29
N VAL A 220 -9.38 -44.73 3.56
CA VAL A 220 -10.81 -45.02 3.42
C VAL A 220 -11.23 -44.77 1.98
N GLU A 221 -12.06 -45.67 1.44
CA GLU A 221 -12.80 -45.45 0.19
C GLU A 221 -14.19 -44.94 0.55
N ILE A 222 -14.55 -43.75 0.08
CA ILE A 222 -15.85 -43.13 0.33
C ILE A 222 -16.70 -43.35 -0.92
N PRO A 223 -17.86 -44.04 -0.86
CA PRO A 223 -18.67 -44.30 -2.03
C PRO A 223 -19.24 -43.05 -2.69
N SER A 224 -19.37 -43.07 -4.02
CA SER A 224 -20.03 -42.01 -4.82
C SER A 224 -21.56 -41.94 -4.64
N SER A 225 -22.12 -42.77 -3.76
CA SER A 225 -23.48 -42.66 -3.22
C SER A 225 -23.57 -41.74 -2.00
N VAL A 226 -22.45 -41.39 -1.34
CA VAL A 226 -22.44 -40.56 -0.13
C VAL A 226 -22.73 -39.10 -0.50
N ILE A 227 -23.74 -38.52 0.16
CA ILE A 227 -24.20 -37.14 -0.08
C ILE A 227 -23.58 -36.16 0.93
N ALA A 228 -23.34 -36.60 2.16
CA ALA A 228 -22.75 -35.81 3.23
C ALA A 228 -21.77 -36.67 4.05
N ILE A 229 -20.69 -36.04 4.50
CA ILE A 229 -19.76 -36.61 5.48
C ILE A 229 -19.98 -35.83 6.76
N GLU A 230 -20.68 -36.42 7.73
CA GLU A 230 -21.12 -35.71 8.94
C GLU A 230 -19.97 -35.35 9.88
N ALA A 231 -20.27 -34.53 10.89
CA ALA A 231 -19.28 -34.03 11.84
C ALA A 231 -18.51 -35.17 12.53
N GLU A 232 -17.20 -34.98 12.76
CA GLU A 232 -16.26 -35.95 13.34
C GLU A 232 -16.15 -37.33 12.66
N ALA A 233 -16.84 -37.60 11.53
CA ALA A 233 -17.06 -38.95 11.00
C ALA A 233 -15.79 -39.83 10.87
N PHE A 234 -14.65 -39.25 10.47
CA PHE A 234 -13.34 -39.90 10.36
C PHE A 234 -12.26 -39.23 11.23
N ALA A 235 -12.63 -38.42 12.22
CA ALA A 235 -11.68 -37.70 13.06
C ALA A 235 -10.85 -38.63 13.96
N ARG A 236 -9.63 -38.21 14.29
CA ARG A 236 -8.67 -38.96 15.12
C ARG A 236 -8.42 -40.39 14.60
N ASN A 237 -8.18 -40.49 13.29
CA ASN A 237 -7.68 -41.68 12.62
C ASN A 237 -6.23 -41.44 12.16
N GLU A 238 -5.68 -42.36 11.36
CA GLU A 238 -4.31 -42.28 10.84
C GLU A 238 -4.30 -42.09 9.30
N LEU A 239 -5.38 -41.51 8.75
CA LEU A 239 -5.62 -41.45 7.31
C LEU A 239 -4.51 -40.66 6.63
N THR A 240 -3.91 -41.25 5.59
CA THR A 240 -2.81 -40.64 4.82
C THR A 240 -3.28 -40.06 3.49
N HIS A 241 -4.35 -40.64 2.93
CA HIS A 241 -4.93 -40.28 1.64
C HIS A 241 -6.45 -40.23 1.79
N VAL A 242 -7.08 -39.18 1.26
CA VAL A 242 -8.55 -39.04 1.20
C VAL A 242 -8.94 -38.49 -0.17
N THR A 243 -9.89 -39.17 -0.81
CA THR A 243 -10.60 -38.68 -1.99
C THR A 243 -12.03 -38.38 -1.59
N ILE A 244 -12.53 -37.19 -1.94
CA ILE A 244 -13.90 -36.75 -1.72
C ILE A 244 -14.69 -36.94 -3.03
N PRO A 245 -15.71 -37.82 -3.08
CA PRO A 245 -16.50 -38.05 -4.28
C PRO A 245 -17.28 -36.82 -4.76
N SER A 246 -17.57 -36.76 -6.05
CA SER A 246 -18.28 -35.62 -6.66
C SER A 246 -19.72 -35.45 -6.15
N SER A 247 -20.30 -36.52 -5.58
CA SER A 247 -21.62 -36.55 -4.94
C SER A 247 -21.72 -35.76 -3.63
N VAL A 248 -20.59 -35.58 -2.93
CA VAL A 248 -20.57 -34.99 -1.59
C VAL A 248 -20.87 -33.49 -1.66
N GLN A 249 -21.92 -33.05 -0.98
CA GLN A 249 -22.36 -31.65 -0.93
C GLN A 249 -21.78 -30.89 0.26
N THR A 250 -21.51 -31.58 1.36
CA THR A 250 -21.05 -31.00 2.64
C THR A 250 -20.04 -31.92 3.31
N ILE A 251 -18.96 -31.33 3.82
CA ILE A 251 -18.04 -31.96 4.78
C ILE A 251 -18.26 -31.25 6.12
N GLY A 252 -18.72 -31.97 7.15
CA GLY A 252 -19.12 -31.42 8.44
C GLY A 252 -17.96 -30.98 9.35
N GLU A 253 -18.31 -30.40 10.51
CA GLU A 253 -17.33 -29.97 11.51
C GLU A 253 -16.38 -31.11 11.88
N LEU A 254 -15.07 -30.85 11.96
CA LEU A 254 -14.04 -31.78 12.39
C LEU A 254 -13.96 -33.09 11.56
N ALA A 255 -14.67 -33.26 10.43
CA ALA A 255 -14.86 -34.57 9.77
C ALA A 255 -13.59 -35.42 9.57
N PHE A 256 -12.45 -34.81 9.25
CA PHE A 256 -11.13 -35.44 9.10
C PHE A 256 -10.07 -34.89 10.07
N TYR A 257 -10.49 -34.25 11.17
CA TYR A 257 -9.61 -33.62 12.17
C TYR A 257 -8.59 -34.59 12.76
N GLN A 258 -7.35 -34.12 12.89
CA GLN A 258 -6.25 -34.83 13.54
C GLN A 258 -5.99 -36.23 12.94
N ASN A 259 -5.80 -36.26 11.62
CA ASN A 259 -5.33 -37.40 10.83
C ASN A 259 -3.87 -37.15 10.37
N ARG A 260 -3.37 -37.92 9.39
CA ARG A 260 -2.03 -37.75 8.78
C ARG A 260 -2.12 -37.46 7.28
N ILE A 261 -3.17 -36.78 6.82
CA ILE A 261 -3.47 -36.68 5.39
C ILE A 261 -2.35 -35.89 4.70
N ILE A 262 -1.65 -36.55 3.78
CA ILE A 262 -0.63 -35.97 2.89
C ILE A 262 -1.14 -35.79 1.46
N LYS A 263 -2.27 -36.43 1.11
CA LYS A 263 -2.94 -36.27 -0.19
C LYS A 263 -4.46 -36.11 0.03
N LEU A 264 -5.00 -34.97 -0.38
CA LEU A 264 -6.43 -34.68 -0.41
C LEU A 264 -6.84 -34.37 -1.85
N GLU A 265 -7.82 -35.10 -2.37
CA GLU A 265 -8.36 -34.91 -3.72
C GLU A 265 -9.89 -34.78 -3.69
N PHE A 266 -10.43 -34.02 -4.64
CA PHE A 266 -11.88 -33.84 -4.83
C PHE A 266 -12.21 -34.29 -6.26
N GLU A 267 -13.15 -35.22 -6.40
CA GLU A 267 -13.59 -35.72 -7.72
C GLU A 267 -14.45 -34.70 -8.45
N GLN A 268 -14.40 -34.75 -9.79
CA GLN A 268 -14.94 -33.73 -10.68
C GLN A 268 -15.90 -34.30 -11.75
N ASP A 269 -16.45 -35.51 -11.58
CA ASP A 269 -17.34 -36.12 -12.58
C ASP A 269 -18.84 -35.89 -12.25
N PRO A 270 -19.63 -35.20 -13.10
CA PRO A 270 -19.23 -34.31 -14.21
C PRO A 270 -18.80 -32.91 -13.71
N SER A 271 -19.01 -32.65 -12.42
CA SER A 271 -18.54 -31.50 -11.64
C SER A 271 -18.71 -31.82 -10.16
N SER A 272 -17.83 -31.35 -9.27
CA SER A 272 -18.06 -31.51 -7.83
C SER A 272 -19.34 -30.79 -7.36
N ASN A 273 -20.11 -31.42 -6.47
CA ASN A 273 -21.30 -30.82 -5.85
C ASN A 273 -21.00 -30.16 -4.49
N LEU A 274 -19.74 -30.13 -4.06
CA LEU A 274 -19.31 -29.67 -2.74
C LEU A 274 -19.53 -28.16 -2.58
N LYS A 275 -20.35 -27.76 -1.60
CA LYS A 275 -20.72 -26.37 -1.32
C LYS A 275 -19.97 -25.79 -0.13
N THR A 276 -19.74 -26.61 0.90
CA THR A 276 -19.19 -26.18 2.18
C THR A 276 -18.11 -27.13 2.68
N ILE A 277 -16.98 -26.57 3.09
CA ILE A 277 -15.93 -27.26 3.85
C ILE A 277 -16.00 -26.78 5.30
N GLY A 278 -16.49 -27.64 6.18
CA GLY A 278 -16.93 -27.29 7.53
C GLY A 278 -15.84 -26.92 8.54
N GLU A 279 -16.27 -26.36 9.67
CA GLU A 279 -15.38 -25.91 10.75
C GLU A 279 -14.35 -26.98 11.14
N LYS A 280 -13.06 -26.63 11.14
CA LYS A 280 -11.93 -27.52 11.48
C LYS A 280 -11.85 -28.82 10.65
N ALA A 281 -12.58 -28.99 9.54
CA ALA A 281 -12.78 -30.28 8.87
C ALA A 281 -11.47 -31.04 8.55
N PHE A 282 -10.43 -30.36 8.07
CA PHE A 282 -9.11 -30.92 7.77
C PHE A 282 -8.01 -30.45 8.74
N ARG A 283 -8.37 -29.87 9.89
CA ARG A 283 -7.42 -29.29 10.85
C ARG A 283 -6.48 -30.34 11.45
N LYS A 284 -5.22 -29.97 11.70
CA LYS A 284 -4.14 -30.87 12.18
C LYS A 284 -3.92 -32.06 11.25
N ASN A 285 -3.62 -31.79 9.99
CA ASN A 285 -3.19 -32.81 9.02
C ASN A 285 -1.79 -32.45 8.47
N GLN A 286 -1.36 -33.13 7.41
CA GLN A 286 -0.04 -32.94 6.79
C GLN A 286 -0.16 -32.50 5.33
N ILE A 287 -1.29 -31.86 4.97
CA ILE A 287 -1.65 -31.57 3.57
C ILE A 287 -0.66 -30.53 3.01
N PRO A 288 0.08 -30.83 1.93
CA PRO A 288 1.11 -29.94 1.39
C PRO A 288 0.56 -28.91 0.39
N SER A 289 -0.57 -29.22 -0.25
CA SER A 289 -1.30 -28.33 -1.16
C SER A 289 -2.75 -28.80 -1.29
N VAL A 290 -3.67 -27.89 -1.63
CA VAL A 290 -5.07 -28.24 -1.91
C VAL A 290 -5.60 -27.44 -3.11
N LYS A 291 -6.40 -28.09 -3.96
CA LYS A 291 -7.21 -27.47 -5.01
C LYS A 291 -8.67 -27.48 -4.56
N ILE A 292 -9.26 -26.30 -4.38
CA ILE A 292 -10.64 -26.12 -3.93
C ILE A 292 -11.57 -26.10 -5.15
N PRO A 293 -12.56 -27.01 -5.26
CA PRO A 293 -13.49 -27.03 -6.38
C PRO A 293 -14.26 -25.71 -6.52
N SER A 294 -14.51 -25.27 -7.74
CA SER A 294 -15.23 -24.00 -8.00
C SER A 294 -16.69 -24.00 -7.52
N SER A 295 -17.25 -25.17 -7.19
CA SER A 295 -18.56 -25.32 -6.55
C SER A 295 -18.62 -24.81 -5.09
N VAL A 296 -17.48 -24.71 -4.40
CA VAL A 296 -17.43 -24.37 -2.99
C VAL A 296 -17.78 -22.89 -2.79
N ALA A 297 -18.82 -22.64 -2.01
CA ALA A 297 -19.29 -21.30 -1.66
C ALA A 297 -18.63 -20.76 -0.37
N THR A 298 -18.32 -21.65 0.59
CA THR A 298 -17.77 -21.29 1.91
C THR A 298 -16.71 -22.29 2.38
N ILE A 299 -15.62 -21.76 2.94
CA ILE A 299 -14.66 -22.50 3.76
C ILE A 299 -14.79 -21.95 5.19
N GLU A 300 -15.17 -22.79 6.16
CA GLU A 300 -15.54 -22.35 7.51
C GLU A 300 -14.33 -22.19 8.46
N GLU A 301 -14.60 -21.90 9.75
CA GLU A 301 -13.57 -21.58 10.73
C GLU A 301 -12.51 -22.69 10.83
N ALA A 302 -11.23 -22.32 10.78
CA ALA A 302 -10.08 -23.18 11.03
C ALA A 302 -9.98 -24.43 10.14
N ALA A 303 -10.75 -24.52 9.05
CA ALA A 303 -10.97 -25.72 8.24
C ALA A 303 -9.68 -26.44 7.80
N PHE A 304 -8.66 -25.70 7.35
CA PHE A 304 -7.35 -26.21 6.94
C PHE A 304 -6.22 -25.79 7.90
N SER A 305 -6.53 -25.31 9.10
CA SER A 305 -5.52 -24.82 10.04
C SER A 305 -4.60 -25.93 10.57
N TYR A 306 -3.36 -25.58 10.93
CA TYR A 306 -2.33 -26.53 11.39
C TYR A 306 -2.09 -27.66 10.35
N ASN A 307 -1.77 -27.27 9.11
CA ASN A 307 -1.39 -28.19 8.03
C ASN A 307 0.04 -27.86 7.54
N GLN A 308 0.44 -28.38 6.38
CA GLN A 308 1.73 -28.09 5.74
C GLN A 308 1.55 -27.35 4.40
N LEU A 309 0.41 -26.67 4.21
CA LEU A 309 0.02 -26.09 2.92
C LEU A 309 1.04 -25.06 2.46
N THR A 310 1.69 -25.29 1.32
CA THR A 310 2.56 -24.33 0.62
C THR A 310 1.83 -23.61 -0.51
N ASN A 311 0.80 -24.26 -1.07
CA ASN A 311 -0.10 -23.70 -2.09
C ASN A 311 -1.58 -24.01 -1.80
N VAL A 312 -2.45 -23.04 -2.07
CA VAL A 312 -3.91 -23.21 -2.15
C VAL A 312 -4.34 -22.65 -3.49
N GLU A 313 -5.04 -23.46 -4.27
CA GLU A 313 -5.59 -23.09 -5.56
C GLU A 313 -7.11 -23.08 -5.42
N PHE A 314 -7.74 -21.93 -5.63
CA PHE A 314 -9.19 -21.83 -5.78
C PHE A 314 -9.50 -21.85 -7.27
N ASP A 315 -10.57 -22.56 -7.66
CA ASP A 315 -10.93 -22.86 -9.06
C ASP A 315 -10.19 -24.11 -9.64
N TYR A 316 -10.90 -24.86 -10.49
CA TYR A 316 -10.42 -26.00 -11.28
C TYR A 316 -10.85 -25.86 -12.77
N GLY A 317 -10.91 -24.62 -13.29
CA GLY A 317 -11.11 -24.31 -14.72
C GLY A 317 -12.39 -23.54 -15.08
N ALA A 318 -13.19 -23.09 -14.10
CA ALA A 318 -14.36 -22.24 -14.29
C ALA A 318 -14.68 -21.42 -13.03
N SER A 319 -14.72 -20.08 -13.20
CA SER A 319 -14.69 -19.06 -12.12
C SER A 319 -15.34 -19.45 -10.80
N SER A 320 -14.54 -19.42 -9.73
CA SER A 320 -14.90 -19.78 -8.36
C SER A 320 -16.22 -19.16 -7.86
N ASN A 321 -17.03 -19.96 -7.14
CA ASN A 321 -18.21 -19.47 -6.42
C ASN A 321 -17.89 -18.95 -5.01
N LEU A 322 -16.67 -19.18 -4.49
CA LEU A 322 -16.28 -18.94 -3.09
C LEU A 322 -16.52 -17.49 -2.67
N LYS A 323 -17.36 -17.28 -1.65
CA LYS A 323 -17.74 -15.96 -1.12
C LYS A 323 -17.00 -15.59 0.16
N GLU A 324 -16.76 -16.59 1.00
CA GLU A 324 -16.17 -16.41 2.32
C GLU A 324 -15.05 -17.41 2.59
N ILE A 325 -13.93 -16.87 3.09
CA ILE A 325 -12.86 -17.63 3.72
C ILE A 325 -12.96 -17.34 5.23
N GLY A 326 -13.29 -18.38 6.00
CA GLY A 326 -13.60 -18.27 7.42
C GLY A 326 -12.40 -17.90 8.30
N LYS A 327 -12.73 -17.52 9.54
CA LYS A 327 -11.80 -17.22 10.62
C LYS A 327 -10.78 -18.35 10.82
N TYR A 328 -9.49 -18.04 10.92
CA TYR A 328 -8.39 -19.02 10.99
C TYR A 328 -8.31 -20.07 9.85
N ALA A 329 -9.06 -19.97 8.74
CA ALA A 329 -9.24 -21.07 7.77
C ALA A 329 -7.92 -21.75 7.32
N PHE A 330 -6.87 -20.96 7.07
CA PHE A 330 -5.53 -21.42 6.67
C PHE A 330 -4.43 -21.07 7.70
N HIS A 331 -4.79 -20.75 8.95
CA HIS A 331 -3.86 -20.40 10.04
C HIS A 331 -2.85 -21.53 10.36
N GLN A 332 -1.61 -21.17 10.66
CA GLN A 332 -0.52 -22.13 10.94
C GLN A 332 -0.30 -23.11 9.77
N ASN A 333 0.22 -22.56 8.66
CA ASN A 333 0.59 -23.28 7.44
C ASN A 333 1.92 -22.73 6.88
N LEU A 334 2.29 -23.15 5.66
CA LEU A 334 3.55 -22.82 5.01
C LEU A 334 3.37 -22.01 3.71
N LEU A 335 2.22 -21.35 3.53
CA LEU A 335 1.86 -20.69 2.27
C LEU A 335 2.87 -19.59 1.95
N THR A 336 3.43 -19.60 0.73
CA THR A 336 4.39 -18.58 0.26
C THR A 336 3.74 -17.45 -0.53
N SER A 337 2.58 -17.73 -1.12
CA SER A 337 1.78 -16.79 -1.90
C SER A 337 0.31 -17.23 -1.84
N ILE A 338 -0.62 -16.29 -2.00
CA ILE A 338 -2.04 -16.61 -2.16
C ILE A 338 -2.70 -15.69 -3.18
N LYS A 339 -3.54 -16.26 -4.04
CA LYS A 339 -4.38 -15.53 -4.98
C LYS A 339 -5.82 -15.59 -4.46
N ILE A 340 -6.38 -14.45 -4.10
CA ILE A 340 -7.75 -14.31 -3.60
C ILE A 340 -8.68 -14.16 -4.81
N PRO A 341 -9.62 -15.09 -5.05
CA PRO A 341 -10.42 -15.07 -6.26
C PRO A 341 -11.45 -13.95 -6.23
N SER A 342 -11.81 -13.45 -7.41
CA SER A 342 -12.67 -12.24 -7.55
C SER A 342 -14.06 -12.42 -6.95
N SER A 343 -14.45 -13.65 -6.66
CA SER A 343 -15.74 -14.04 -6.09
C SER A 343 -15.91 -13.69 -4.61
N ILE A 344 -14.81 -13.47 -3.87
CA ILE A 344 -14.78 -13.23 -2.42
C ILE A 344 -15.37 -11.87 -2.05
N SER A 345 -16.28 -11.86 -1.08
CA SER A 345 -16.73 -10.64 -0.39
C SER A 345 -16.06 -10.46 0.99
N THR A 346 -15.72 -11.58 1.65
CA THR A 346 -15.34 -11.60 3.07
C THR A 346 -14.13 -12.51 3.32
N ILE A 347 -13.16 -12.02 4.09
CA ILE A 347 -12.09 -12.85 4.69
C ILE A 347 -12.14 -12.67 6.22
N GLY A 348 -12.38 -13.74 6.96
CA GLY A 348 -12.52 -13.74 8.42
C GLY A 348 -11.21 -13.54 9.20
N ASP A 349 -11.33 -13.28 10.51
CA ASP A 349 -10.20 -13.02 11.40
C ASP A 349 -9.07 -14.05 11.24
N ALA A 350 -7.84 -13.57 11.12
CA ALA A 350 -6.63 -14.40 11.16
C ALA A 350 -6.61 -15.56 10.13
N ALA A 351 -7.36 -15.46 9.03
CA ALA A 351 -7.50 -16.54 8.04
C ALA A 351 -6.15 -17.07 7.50
N PHE A 352 -5.13 -16.23 7.35
CA PHE A 352 -3.78 -16.59 6.90
C PHE A 352 -2.69 -16.30 7.95
N LEU A 353 -3.06 -16.13 9.22
CA LEU A 353 -2.15 -15.89 10.35
C LEU A 353 -1.11 -17.02 10.49
N PHE A 354 0.15 -16.65 10.78
CA PHE A 354 1.29 -17.59 10.87
C PHE A 354 1.43 -18.47 9.61
N ASN A 355 1.69 -17.81 8.48
CA ASN A 355 2.11 -18.44 7.23
C ASN A 355 3.50 -17.91 6.83
N GLN A 356 3.93 -18.13 5.58
CA GLN A 356 5.22 -17.64 5.06
C GLN A 356 5.02 -16.67 3.87
N LEU A 357 3.83 -16.06 3.74
CA LEU A 357 3.40 -15.33 2.55
C LEU A 357 4.35 -14.17 2.26
N THR A 358 4.90 -14.13 1.05
CA THR A 358 5.67 -12.98 0.53
C THR A 358 4.82 -12.06 -0.34
N SER A 359 3.70 -12.56 -0.87
CA SER A 359 2.73 -11.81 -1.68
C SER A 359 1.28 -12.27 -1.42
N VAL A 360 0.35 -11.34 -1.65
CA VAL A 360 -1.09 -11.58 -1.81
C VAL A 360 -1.50 -10.92 -3.12
N GLU A 361 -2.23 -11.64 -3.96
CA GLU A 361 -2.85 -11.11 -5.18
C GLU A 361 -4.38 -11.14 -5.01
N PHE A 362 -5.08 -10.11 -5.48
CA PHE A 362 -6.55 -10.09 -5.53
C PHE A 362 -7.00 -10.03 -6.99
N GLU A 363 -7.84 -10.97 -7.42
CA GLU A 363 -8.34 -10.96 -8.79
C GLU A 363 -9.35 -9.83 -9.06
N THR A 364 -9.23 -9.21 -10.23
CA THR A 364 -10.17 -8.19 -10.70
C THR A 364 -11.35 -8.82 -11.46
N PRO A 365 -12.59 -8.31 -11.31
CA PRO A 365 -12.99 -7.18 -10.49
C PRO A 365 -13.07 -7.52 -9.00
N LEU A 366 -12.61 -6.59 -8.16
CA LEU A 366 -12.62 -6.73 -6.71
C LEU A 366 -14.06 -6.69 -6.18
N ASN A 367 -14.48 -7.74 -5.46
CA ASN A 367 -15.76 -7.77 -4.73
C ASN A 367 -15.58 -7.79 -3.19
N ILE A 368 -14.33 -7.76 -2.69
CA ILE A 368 -14.04 -7.84 -1.25
C ILE A 368 -14.43 -6.54 -0.53
N THR A 369 -15.47 -6.58 0.29
CA THR A 369 -15.94 -5.44 1.09
C THR A 369 -15.40 -5.46 2.51
N THR A 370 -15.04 -6.65 3.03
CA THR A 370 -14.78 -6.86 4.45
C THR A 370 -13.56 -7.76 4.67
N THR A 371 -12.63 -7.31 5.50
CA THR A 371 -11.59 -8.14 6.11
C THR A 371 -11.81 -8.20 7.63
N GLY A 372 -11.43 -9.32 8.24
CA GLY A 372 -11.30 -9.44 9.69
C GLY A 372 -9.99 -8.83 10.22
N THR A 373 -9.74 -9.01 11.50
CA THR A 373 -8.48 -8.63 12.16
C THR A 373 -7.37 -9.64 11.85
N HIS A 374 -6.10 -9.22 11.91
CA HIS A 374 -4.91 -10.09 11.84
C HIS A 374 -4.80 -11.02 10.61
N VAL A 375 -5.57 -10.78 9.54
CA VAL A 375 -5.75 -11.73 8.41
C VAL A 375 -4.44 -12.24 7.83
N PHE A 376 -3.46 -11.35 7.61
CA PHE A 376 -2.15 -11.67 7.04
C PHE A 376 -1.00 -11.45 8.04
N ALA A 377 -1.30 -11.40 9.34
CA ALA A 377 -0.30 -11.16 10.38
C ALA A 377 0.71 -12.31 10.51
N TYR A 378 1.91 -12.01 11.01
CA TYR A 378 3.00 -12.99 11.20
C TYR A 378 3.33 -13.77 9.91
N ASN A 379 3.66 -13.02 8.85
CA ASN A 379 4.00 -13.52 7.52
C ASN A 379 5.34 -12.92 7.06
N ARG A 380 5.60 -12.85 5.74
CA ARG A 380 6.83 -12.34 5.13
C ARG A 380 6.56 -11.31 4.02
N LEU A 381 5.37 -10.68 4.02
CA LEU A 381 4.93 -9.78 2.95
C LEU A 381 5.93 -8.64 2.79
N THR A 382 6.39 -8.39 1.57
CA THR A 382 7.31 -7.28 1.25
C THR A 382 6.60 -6.09 0.60
N ASN A 383 5.47 -6.35 -0.07
CA ASN A 383 4.52 -5.35 -0.55
C ASN A 383 3.08 -5.84 -0.30
N ILE A 384 2.12 -4.93 -0.41
CA ILE A 384 0.70 -5.25 -0.47
C ILE A 384 -0.04 -4.18 -1.30
N GLU A 385 -0.91 -4.61 -2.20
CA GLU A 385 -1.96 -3.77 -2.77
C GLU A 385 -3.20 -3.89 -1.87
N ILE A 386 -3.66 -2.78 -1.31
CA ILE A 386 -4.85 -2.76 -0.44
C ILE A 386 -6.09 -2.53 -1.33
N PRO A 387 -7.08 -3.44 -1.34
CA PRO A 387 -8.26 -3.29 -2.17
C PRO A 387 -9.02 -1.98 -1.86
N SER A 388 -9.18 -1.13 -2.87
CA SER A 388 -9.92 0.15 -2.79
C SER A 388 -11.44 -0.01 -2.62
N THR A 389 -11.91 -1.25 -2.49
CA THR A 389 -13.26 -1.63 -2.07
C THR A 389 -13.43 -1.69 -0.55
N LEU A 390 -12.34 -1.69 0.23
CA LEU A 390 -12.36 -1.62 1.69
C LEU A 390 -12.53 -0.17 2.16
N THR A 391 -13.22 0.03 3.28
CA THR A 391 -13.39 1.34 3.94
C THR A 391 -12.50 1.52 5.17
N GLU A 392 -11.88 0.45 5.66
CA GLU A 392 -11.10 0.40 6.89
C GLU A 392 -9.99 -0.65 6.75
N ILE A 393 -8.81 -0.40 7.33
CA ILE A 393 -7.75 -1.40 7.47
C ILE A 393 -7.82 -1.91 8.92
N LYS A 394 -8.29 -3.15 9.12
CA LYS A 394 -8.58 -3.71 10.46
C LYS A 394 -7.35 -4.01 11.31
N ARG A 395 -7.60 -4.11 12.62
CA ARG A 395 -6.63 -4.40 13.69
C ARG A 395 -5.62 -5.47 13.29
N GLY A 396 -4.34 -5.11 13.35
CA GLY A 396 -3.23 -6.03 13.17
C GLY A 396 -3.10 -6.71 11.80
N VAL A 397 -3.90 -6.38 10.77
CA VAL A 397 -4.05 -7.17 9.52
C VAL A 397 -2.73 -7.48 8.82
N PHE A 398 -1.79 -6.54 8.79
CA PHE A 398 -0.45 -6.70 8.20
C PHE A 398 0.67 -6.69 9.23
N SER A 399 0.36 -6.81 10.53
CA SER A 399 1.36 -6.79 11.60
C SER A 399 2.37 -7.94 11.48
N ASN A 400 3.59 -7.74 11.98
CA ASN A 400 4.66 -8.74 12.00
C ASN A 400 4.99 -9.29 10.59
N ASN A 401 5.31 -8.39 9.66
CA ASN A 401 5.65 -8.68 8.26
C ASN A 401 7.01 -8.04 7.85
N GLN A 402 7.26 -7.86 6.56
CA GLN A 402 8.50 -7.29 6.02
C GLN A 402 8.23 -6.14 5.03
N LEU A 403 7.06 -5.49 5.13
CA LEU A 403 6.62 -4.43 4.21
C LEU A 403 7.60 -3.26 4.25
N THR A 404 8.07 -2.79 3.09
CA THR A 404 8.99 -1.64 2.98
C THR A 404 8.29 -0.32 2.68
N SER A 405 7.11 -0.38 2.05
CA SER A 405 6.23 0.77 1.86
C SER A 405 4.78 0.30 1.80
N VAL A 406 3.84 1.22 1.96
CA VAL A 406 2.41 0.96 1.78
C VAL A 406 1.71 2.19 1.21
N GLN A 407 0.81 1.96 0.25
CA GLN A 407 -0.16 2.93 -0.25
C GLN A 407 -1.48 2.72 0.51
N ILE A 408 -2.05 3.80 1.05
CA ILE A 408 -3.34 3.80 1.74
C ILE A 408 -4.39 4.36 0.76
N PRO A 409 -5.32 3.53 0.25
CA PRO A 409 -6.33 3.98 -0.71
C PRO A 409 -7.24 5.08 -0.16
N SER A 410 -7.72 5.93 -1.06
CA SER A 410 -8.67 7.02 -0.78
C SER A 410 -10.03 6.52 -0.31
N SER A 411 -10.33 5.22 -0.42
CA SER A 411 -11.50 4.59 0.21
C SER A 411 -11.39 4.42 1.72
N ILE A 412 -10.16 4.40 2.27
CA ILE A 412 -9.91 4.12 3.69
C ILE A 412 -10.25 5.33 4.56
N THR A 413 -11.02 5.08 5.62
CA THR A 413 -11.44 6.08 6.61
C THR A 413 -10.84 5.86 8.00
N MET A 414 -10.39 4.63 8.30
CA MET A 414 -9.76 4.25 9.55
C MET A 414 -8.62 3.27 9.30
N ILE A 415 -7.51 3.46 10.02
CA ILE A 415 -6.45 2.46 10.18
C ILE A 415 -6.46 2.03 11.65
N ASP A 416 -6.90 0.80 11.90
CA ASP A 416 -7.23 0.21 13.21
C ASP A 416 -5.97 -0.40 13.88
N GLU A 417 -6.06 -0.68 15.19
CA GLU A 417 -4.91 -0.84 16.10
C GLU A 417 -3.85 -1.81 15.57
N GLY A 418 -2.59 -1.37 15.50
CA GLY A 418 -1.45 -2.19 15.11
C GLY A 418 -1.47 -2.72 13.67
N ALA A 419 -2.30 -2.18 12.77
CA ALA A 419 -2.46 -2.69 11.39
C ALA A 419 -1.13 -2.99 10.65
N PHE A 420 -0.08 -2.18 10.88
CA PHE A 420 1.26 -2.33 10.29
C PHE A 420 2.39 -2.47 11.33
N GLU A 421 2.07 -2.83 12.58
CA GLU A 421 3.04 -3.01 13.67
C GLU A 421 4.15 -4.01 13.29
N ASN A 422 5.39 -3.78 13.72
CA ASN A 422 6.53 -4.71 13.50
C ASN A 422 6.77 -5.04 12.01
N ASN A 423 7.02 -4.02 11.19
CA ASN A 423 7.31 -4.13 9.75
C ASN A 423 8.69 -3.51 9.41
N ARG A 424 8.90 -3.07 8.16
CA ARG A 424 10.12 -2.38 7.71
C ARG A 424 9.79 -1.10 6.92
N LEU A 425 8.63 -0.49 7.17
CA LEU A 425 8.13 0.63 6.38
C LEU A 425 9.11 1.80 6.45
N THR A 426 9.59 2.24 5.29
CA THR A 426 10.37 3.47 5.12
C THR A 426 9.53 4.62 4.57
N SER A 427 8.41 4.31 3.89
CA SER A 427 7.34 5.27 3.56
C SER A 427 5.95 4.70 3.86
N VAL A 428 5.02 5.60 4.14
CA VAL A 428 3.57 5.39 4.12
C VAL A 428 3.02 6.54 3.29
N GLU A 429 2.29 6.22 2.24
CA GLU A 429 1.73 7.19 1.31
C GLU A 429 0.20 7.08 1.34
N PHE A 430 -0.48 8.23 1.41
CA PHE A 430 -1.93 8.30 1.38
C PHE A 430 -2.36 8.81 0.00
N GLU A 431 -3.31 8.15 -0.65
CA GLU A 431 -3.88 8.68 -1.89
C GLU A 431 -4.44 10.09 -1.68
N ASN A 432 -4.37 10.93 -2.71
CA ASN A 432 -4.86 12.31 -2.68
C ASN A 432 -6.10 12.43 -3.59
N PRO A 433 -7.31 12.75 -3.07
CA PRO A 433 -7.62 13.11 -1.68
C PRO A 433 -7.73 11.89 -0.74
N SER A 434 -7.16 12.02 0.46
CA SER A 434 -7.31 11.03 1.52
C SER A 434 -8.64 11.23 2.26
N ASN A 435 -9.27 10.14 2.67
CA ASN A 435 -10.43 10.15 3.56
C ASN A 435 -10.14 9.56 4.95
N VAL A 436 -8.87 9.26 5.26
CA VAL A 436 -8.47 8.70 6.57
C VAL A 436 -8.72 9.74 7.66
N LYS A 437 -9.60 9.40 8.61
CA LYS A 437 -9.98 10.21 9.77
C LYS A 437 -9.25 9.79 11.04
N ILE A 438 -9.08 8.48 11.23
CA ILE A 438 -8.55 7.89 12.47
C ILE A 438 -7.33 7.03 12.14
N ILE A 439 -6.23 7.30 12.83
CA ILE A 439 -5.06 6.42 12.94
C ILE A 439 -5.03 5.93 14.39
N ASP A 440 -5.36 4.66 14.60
CA ASP A 440 -5.50 4.08 15.94
C ASP A 440 -4.13 3.74 16.58
N GLY A 441 -4.14 3.08 17.74
CA GLY A 441 -2.96 2.83 18.56
C GLY A 441 -1.97 1.89 17.89
N VAL A 442 -0.68 2.11 18.14
CA VAL A 442 0.46 1.29 17.65
C VAL A 442 0.49 0.97 16.13
N VAL A 443 -0.31 1.64 15.29
CA VAL A 443 -0.54 1.29 13.88
C VAL A 443 0.74 1.09 13.07
N PHE A 444 1.71 2.01 13.21
CA PHE A 444 3.00 1.98 12.52
C PHE A 444 4.18 1.72 13.47
N LYS A 445 3.94 1.24 14.70
CA LYS A 445 4.97 0.97 15.70
C LYS A 445 6.04 0.00 15.18
N ASN A 446 7.30 0.23 15.58
CA ASN A 446 8.47 -0.60 15.24
C ASN A 446 8.60 -0.81 13.72
N ASN A 447 8.84 0.30 13.03
CA ASN A 447 9.09 0.40 11.59
C ASN A 447 10.38 1.22 11.34
N GLN A 448 10.63 1.63 10.10
CA GLN A 448 11.88 2.30 9.68
C GLN A 448 11.62 3.69 9.11
N LEU A 449 10.49 4.31 9.47
CA LEU A 449 10.07 5.61 8.95
C LEU A 449 11.07 6.69 9.40
N THR A 450 11.58 7.46 8.43
CA THR A 450 12.38 8.68 8.67
C THR A 450 11.52 9.94 8.65
N SER A 451 10.32 9.87 8.06
CA SER A 451 9.35 10.95 8.07
C SER A 451 7.95 10.39 7.82
N ILE A 452 6.93 11.18 8.16
CA ILE A 452 5.53 10.88 7.81
C ILE A 452 4.77 12.17 7.53
N GLU A 453 3.93 12.16 6.50
CA GLU A 453 2.95 13.22 6.23
C GLU A 453 1.57 12.76 6.71
N ILE A 454 0.92 13.58 7.54
CA ILE A 454 -0.41 13.35 8.08
C ILE A 454 -1.41 14.18 7.27
N PRO A 455 -2.30 13.56 6.46
CA PRO A 455 -3.26 14.29 5.62
C PRO A 455 -4.21 15.19 6.42
N SER A 456 -4.76 16.20 5.74
CA SER A 456 -5.73 17.15 6.32
C SER A 456 -7.07 16.52 6.71
N SER A 457 -7.34 15.29 6.26
CA SER A 457 -8.50 14.48 6.63
C SER A 457 -8.42 13.86 8.03
N VAL A 458 -7.21 13.77 8.61
CA VAL A 458 -6.99 13.05 9.89
C VAL A 458 -7.50 13.90 11.05
N GLU A 459 -8.60 13.43 11.65
CA GLU A 459 -9.29 14.04 12.78
C GLU A 459 -8.64 13.62 14.12
N THR A 460 -8.16 12.38 14.20
CA THR A 460 -7.64 11.78 15.45
C THR A 460 -6.44 10.87 15.20
N ILE A 461 -5.44 10.94 16.09
CA ILE A 461 -4.35 9.94 16.19
C ILE A 461 -4.28 9.44 17.64
N HIS A 462 -4.27 8.11 17.83
CA HIS A 462 -4.20 7.49 19.16
C HIS A 462 -2.75 7.28 19.67
N TYR A 463 -2.66 6.83 20.92
CA TYR A 463 -1.41 6.59 21.64
C TYR A 463 -0.48 5.61 20.90
N ASP A 464 0.83 5.82 21.05
CA ASP A 464 1.90 4.99 20.51
C ASP A 464 1.89 4.71 18.97
N ALA A 465 1.05 5.39 18.17
CA ALA A 465 0.82 5.04 16.75
C ALA A 465 2.08 5.00 15.86
N PHE A 466 3.12 5.77 16.18
CA PHE A 466 4.38 5.88 15.43
C PHE A 466 5.64 5.61 16.28
N ILE A 467 5.53 4.99 17.47
CA ILE A 467 6.69 4.76 18.34
C ILE A 467 7.68 3.74 17.77
N GLU A 468 8.89 3.68 18.32
CA GLU A 468 9.94 2.74 17.88
C GLU A 468 10.31 2.90 16.38
N ASN A 469 10.05 4.08 15.79
CA ASN A 469 10.50 4.49 14.46
C ASN A 469 11.77 5.36 14.53
N ASN A 470 12.25 5.81 13.37
CA ASN A 470 13.50 6.54 13.17
C ASN A 470 13.23 7.99 12.70
N LEU A 471 12.08 8.56 13.06
CA LEU A 471 11.56 9.81 12.49
C LEU A 471 12.50 11.00 12.74
N ASP A 472 12.76 11.78 11.71
CA ASP A 472 13.44 13.08 11.77
C ASP A 472 12.43 14.25 11.77
N TYR A 473 11.30 14.11 11.07
CA TYR A 473 10.23 15.10 11.05
C TYR A 473 8.85 14.49 10.79
N VAL A 474 7.81 15.20 11.20
CA VAL A 474 6.39 14.89 10.93
C VAL A 474 5.71 16.14 10.37
N ILE A 475 5.07 16.01 9.21
CA ILE A 475 4.31 17.10 8.59
C ILE A 475 2.82 16.88 8.86
N PHE A 476 2.15 17.87 9.44
CA PHE A 476 0.69 17.87 9.62
C PHE A 476 0.03 18.82 8.62
N HIS A 477 -0.75 18.28 7.69
CA HIS A 477 -1.62 19.08 6.80
C HIS A 477 -2.97 19.43 7.44
N GLY A 478 -3.29 18.84 8.60
CA GLY A 478 -4.56 18.99 9.31
C GLY A 478 -4.43 19.60 10.71
N LYS A 479 -5.37 19.23 11.59
CA LYS A 479 -5.40 19.61 13.02
C LYS A 479 -5.81 18.43 13.93
N PRO A 480 -5.12 17.27 13.83
CA PRO A 480 -5.52 16.06 14.53
C PRO A 480 -5.55 16.25 16.05
N GLN A 481 -6.50 15.59 16.70
CA GLN A 481 -6.56 15.48 18.15
C GLN A 481 -5.83 14.22 18.64
N PHE A 482 -5.26 14.28 19.84
CA PHE A 482 -4.63 13.14 20.52
C PHE A 482 -5.44 12.80 21.76
N LEU A 483 -5.75 11.51 21.96
CA LEU A 483 -6.66 11.06 23.03
C LEU A 483 -5.95 10.56 24.31
N SER A 484 -4.65 10.85 24.49
CA SER A 484 -3.89 10.47 25.68
C SER A 484 -2.78 11.46 26.02
N ASP A 485 -2.29 11.40 27.26
CA ASP A 485 -1.16 12.21 27.75
C ASP A 485 0.20 11.82 27.11
N GLN A 486 0.28 10.67 26.43
CA GLN A 486 1.44 10.21 25.67
C GLN A 486 1.29 10.59 24.20
N THR A 487 2.35 11.11 23.57
CA THR A 487 2.24 11.52 22.16
C THR A 487 2.33 10.30 21.23
N PRO A 488 1.64 10.31 20.07
CA PRO A 488 1.75 9.22 19.10
C PRO A 488 3.18 8.99 18.56
N PHE A 489 4.07 9.97 18.77
CA PHE A 489 5.40 10.06 18.18
C PHE A 489 6.53 9.98 19.21
N ASP A 490 6.25 9.63 20.47
CA ASP A 490 7.28 9.49 21.51
C ASP A 490 8.20 8.26 21.21
N GLN A 491 9.15 7.99 22.11
CA GLN A 491 9.93 6.73 22.13
C GLN A 491 10.59 6.36 20.78
N GLN A 492 11.09 7.35 20.02
CA GLN A 492 11.79 7.12 18.76
C GLN A 492 13.17 6.48 18.98
N TYR A 493 13.61 5.63 18.04
CA TYR A 493 14.90 4.94 18.05
C TYR A 493 15.70 5.17 16.76
N LYS A 494 16.82 5.90 16.88
CA LYS A 494 17.85 6.03 15.85
C LYS A 494 19.16 5.43 16.36
N LYS A 495 19.76 4.55 15.57
CA LYS A 495 20.93 3.76 15.97
C LYS A 495 22.13 4.64 16.32
N GLY A 496 22.52 4.64 17.59
CA GLY A 496 23.68 5.41 18.09
C GLY A 496 23.38 6.89 18.39
N LYS A 497 22.09 7.24 18.53
CA LYS A 497 21.58 8.56 18.89
C LYS A 497 20.73 8.48 20.16
N THR A 498 20.41 9.63 20.76
CA THR A 498 19.54 9.72 21.94
C THR A 498 18.38 10.66 21.62
N PHE A 499 17.14 10.18 21.62
CA PHE A 499 15.98 11.01 21.39
C PHE A 499 15.73 11.95 22.59
N TYR A 500 15.73 13.27 22.35
CA TYR A 500 15.50 14.29 23.38
C TYR A 500 14.09 14.92 23.33
N GLY A 501 13.36 14.72 22.23
CA GLY A 501 11.99 15.21 22.05
C GLY A 501 11.74 15.87 20.69
N TRP A 502 10.52 16.39 20.56
CA TRP A 502 10.01 17.10 19.39
C TRP A 502 10.08 18.62 19.55
N PHE A 503 10.33 19.32 18.44
CA PHE A 503 10.45 20.78 18.36
C PHE A 503 9.65 21.32 17.17
N GLU A 504 9.20 22.57 17.25
CA GLU A 504 8.35 23.22 16.23
C GLU A 504 9.19 23.95 15.14
N ASP A 505 10.53 23.91 15.27
CA ASP A 505 11.51 24.55 14.39
C ASP A 505 12.79 23.70 14.18
N GLU A 506 13.43 23.82 13.02
CA GLU A 506 14.67 23.08 12.68
C GLU A 506 15.87 23.45 13.56
N ASP A 507 15.87 24.65 14.15
CA ASP A 507 16.91 25.09 15.08
C ASP A 507 16.74 24.51 16.50
N TYR A 508 15.66 23.76 16.75
CA TYR A 508 15.28 23.16 18.03
C TYR A 508 15.16 24.19 19.16
N THR A 509 14.57 25.37 18.91
CA THR A 509 14.44 26.45 19.91
C THR A 509 13.05 26.52 20.56
N ILE A 510 12.02 25.92 19.97
CA ILE A 510 10.65 25.86 20.47
C ILE A 510 10.32 24.37 20.69
N LYS A 511 10.26 23.93 21.95
CA LYS A 511 9.85 22.55 22.26
C LYS A 511 8.37 22.37 21.92
N TRP A 512 8.02 21.27 21.25
CA TRP A 512 6.65 20.98 20.85
C TRP A 512 5.70 20.92 22.05
N SER A 513 4.57 21.58 21.90
CA SER A 513 3.48 21.68 22.89
C SER A 513 2.58 20.43 23.00
N ASN A 514 2.90 19.35 22.29
CA ASN A 514 2.06 18.16 22.10
C ASN A 514 0.67 18.47 21.48
N THR A 515 0.54 19.57 20.72
CA THR A 515 -0.71 19.96 20.04
C THR A 515 -0.47 20.38 18.59
N VAL A 516 -1.51 20.31 17.75
CA VAL A 516 -1.48 20.76 16.35
C VAL A 516 -2.59 21.79 16.11
N PRO A 517 -2.39 23.05 16.54
CA PRO A 517 -3.42 24.11 16.42
C PRO A 517 -3.63 24.58 14.98
N GLN A 518 -2.69 24.31 14.09
CA GLN A 518 -2.70 24.62 12.66
C GLN A 518 -1.75 23.66 11.92
N PRO A 519 -1.83 23.55 10.57
CA PRO A 519 -0.84 22.82 9.80
C PRO A 519 0.58 23.29 10.11
N MET A 520 1.48 22.35 10.41
CA MET A 520 2.83 22.60 10.92
C MET A 520 3.73 21.37 10.70
N THR A 521 5.03 21.56 10.83
CA THR A 521 6.02 20.47 10.89
C THR A 521 6.62 20.42 12.29
N ILE A 522 6.89 19.22 12.82
CA ILE A 522 7.71 19.02 14.02
C ILE A 522 8.97 18.22 13.69
N TYR A 523 10.06 18.52 14.39
CA TYR A 523 11.40 17.99 14.14
C TYR A 523 11.94 17.23 15.36
N ALA A 524 12.59 16.09 15.15
CA ALA A 524 13.13 15.24 16.19
C ALA A 524 14.56 15.64 16.56
N MET A 525 14.84 15.84 17.85
CA MET A 525 16.19 16.11 18.32
C MET A 525 16.90 14.82 18.76
N TRP A 526 17.99 14.49 18.05
CA TRP A 526 18.66 13.19 18.12
C TRP A 526 20.01 13.16 18.86
N ASP A 527 20.64 14.31 19.09
CA ASP A 527 21.78 14.48 20.01
C ASP A 527 21.67 15.88 20.62
N LEU A 528 21.95 16.00 21.91
CA LEU A 528 21.96 17.26 22.65
C LEU A 528 23.30 17.35 23.40
N PRO A 529 24.10 18.42 23.25
CA PRO A 529 25.33 18.58 24.01
C PRO A 529 25.05 18.63 25.52
N ASN A 530 26.03 18.28 26.36
CA ASN A 530 25.82 18.31 27.81
C ASN A 530 25.66 19.74 28.36
N ASN A 531 26.39 20.70 27.79
CA ASN A 531 26.34 22.12 28.16
C ASN A 531 26.40 22.97 26.89
N CYS A 532 25.70 24.10 26.91
CA CYS A 532 25.61 25.08 25.83
C CYS A 532 25.97 26.47 26.35
N THR A 533 26.71 27.22 25.54
CA THR A 533 27.15 28.58 25.81
C THR A 533 26.23 29.57 25.13
N VAL A 534 25.60 30.44 25.91
CA VAL A 534 24.85 31.58 25.41
C VAL A 534 25.75 32.81 25.47
N THR A 535 26.06 33.39 24.31
CA THR A 535 26.76 34.67 24.22
C THR A 535 25.76 35.79 23.98
N PHE A 536 25.98 36.93 24.63
CA PHE A 536 25.07 38.07 24.59
C PHE A 536 25.71 39.25 23.85
N ASP A 537 25.43 39.38 22.55
CA ASP A 537 25.83 40.55 21.78
C ASP A 537 24.88 41.71 22.09
N THR A 538 25.36 42.66 22.90
CA THR A 538 24.55 43.78 23.35
C THR A 538 24.42 44.89 22.29
N ASN A 539 24.87 44.66 21.05
CA ASN A 539 24.81 45.62 19.93
C ASN A 539 25.30 47.02 20.33
N GLY A 540 26.41 47.07 21.09
CA GLY A 540 27.01 48.31 21.61
C GLY A 540 26.37 48.86 22.90
N GLY A 541 25.77 48.01 23.74
CA GLY A 541 25.49 48.33 25.15
C GLY A 541 26.69 48.02 26.05
N ASN A 542 26.50 48.02 27.38
CA ASN A 542 27.48 47.41 28.29
C ASN A 542 27.63 45.92 28.02
N ILE A 543 28.74 45.31 28.45
CA ILE A 543 28.95 43.86 28.36
C ILE A 543 27.94 43.15 29.27
N VAL A 544 27.30 42.10 28.74
CA VAL A 544 26.62 41.06 29.51
C VAL A 544 27.50 39.80 29.40
N PRO A 545 27.90 39.15 30.51
CA PRO A 545 28.72 37.94 30.45
C PRO A 545 28.01 36.81 29.71
N SER A 546 28.73 36.04 28.89
CA SER A 546 28.20 34.78 28.36
C SER A 546 27.91 33.80 29.50
N GLU A 547 26.80 33.07 29.41
CA GLU A 547 26.41 32.05 30.38
C GLU A 547 26.58 30.65 29.81
N THR A 548 26.82 29.66 30.68
CA THR A 548 26.82 28.24 30.31
C THR A 548 25.68 27.55 31.05
N THR A 549 24.72 27.02 30.31
CA THR A 549 23.59 26.24 30.84
C THR A 549 23.67 24.80 30.36
N LYS A 550 22.96 23.88 31.02
CA LYS A 550 22.73 22.55 30.47
C LYS A 550 21.83 22.70 29.24
N CYS A 551 22.21 22.12 28.11
CA CYS A 551 21.38 22.23 26.91
C CYS A 551 19.99 21.57 27.14
N GLY A 552 18.97 22.07 26.44
CA GLY A 552 17.57 21.66 26.58
C GLY A 552 16.83 22.28 27.77
N ASN A 553 17.51 23.07 28.61
CA ASN A 553 16.86 23.89 29.63
C ASN A 553 16.41 25.25 29.07
N LEU A 554 15.42 25.86 29.72
CA LEU A 554 15.18 27.30 29.61
C LEU A 554 16.41 28.08 30.11
N LEU A 555 16.62 29.26 29.51
CA LEU A 555 17.64 30.21 29.93
C LEU A 555 17.08 31.13 31.02
N ILE A 556 17.89 31.47 32.02
CA ILE A 556 17.51 32.50 33.00
C ILE A 556 17.64 33.87 32.32
N GLU A 557 16.64 34.75 32.46
CA GLU A 557 16.70 36.08 31.85
C GLU A 557 17.84 36.90 32.48
N PRO A 558 18.85 37.35 31.69
CA PRO A 558 19.97 38.11 32.21
C PRO A 558 19.52 39.53 32.59
N THR A 559 20.28 40.20 33.46
CA THR A 559 19.97 41.60 33.78
C THR A 559 20.06 42.50 32.54
N ASN A 560 18.96 43.17 32.21
CA ASN A 560 18.81 43.94 30.97
C ASN A 560 20.00 44.91 30.75
N PRO A 561 20.65 44.85 29.56
CA PRO A 561 21.79 45.71 29.27
C PRO A 561 21.36 47.18 29.19
N LYS A 562 22.33 48.07 29.31
CA LYS A 562 22.16 49.52 29.19
C LYS A 562 23.04 50.06 28.07
N LYS A 563 22.50 51.01 27.31
CA LYS A 563 23.19 51.72 26.24
C LYS A 563 22.79 53.19 26.34
N THR A 564 23.77 54.08 26.47
CA THR A 564 23.51 55.51 26.71
C THR A 564 22.63 56.08 25.61
N GLY A 565 21.47 56.62 25.98
CA GLY A 565 20.51 57.18 25.02
C GLY A 565 19.58 56.18 24.33
N TYR A 566 19.56 54.90 24.74
CA TYR A 566 18.68 53.88 24.15
C TYR A 566 17.96 53.06 25.21
N THR A 567 16.70 52.73 24.94
CA THR A 567 15.86 51.81 25.71
C THR A 567 16.03 50.39 25.18
N PHE A 568 16.39 49.45 26.05
CA PHE A 568 16.48 48.03 25.69
C PHE A 568 15.09 47.48 25.29
N SER A 569 15.05 46.72 24.19
CA SER A 569 13.82 46.31 23.51
C SER A 569 13.71 44.79 23.32
N GLY A 570 14.43 44.01 24.14
CA GLY A 570 14.42 42.54 24.12
C GLY A 570 15.64 41.91 23.43
N TRP A 571 15.78 40.60 23.65
CA TRP A 571 16.80 39.74 23.04
C TRP A 571 16.23 39.02 21.80
N TYR A 572 17.08 38.78 20.81
CA TYR A 572 16.72 38.22 19.51
C TYR A 572 17.68 37.09 19.11
N LYS A 573 17.18 36.07 18.40
CA LYS A 573 17.96 34.91 17.93
C LYS A 573 18.99 35.26 16.86
N ASN A 574 18.66 36.25 16.03
CA ASN A 574 19.42 36.62 14.84
C ASN A 574 19.86 38.09 14.85
N LYS A 575 20.90 38.39 14.06
CA LYS A 575 21.56 39.70 14.05
C LYS A 575 20.73 40.80 13.40
N GLU A 576 19.78 40.42 12.55
CA GLU A 576 18.85 41.30 11.86
C GLU A 576 17.66 41.70 12.76
N LEU A 577 17.59 41.14 13.98
CA LEU A 577 16.62 41.49 15.03
C LEU A 577 15.16 41.29 14.61
N THR A 578 14.91 40.22 13.85
CA THR A 578 13.57 39.81 13.37
C THR A 578 12.93 38.77 14.28
N GLU A 579 13.71 37.84 14.83
CA GLU A 579 13.22 36.73 15.65
C GLU A 579 13.47 36.99 17.15
N PRO A 580 12.45 37.29 17.96
CA PRO A 580 12.64 37.48 19.40
C PRO A 580 12.96 36.16 20.11
N TRP A 581 13.65 36.26 21.24
CA TRP A 581 13.86 35.17 22.20
C TRP A 581 12.96 35.37 23.42
N ASP A 582 12.15 34.36 23.76
CA ASP A 582 11.33 34.33 24.98
C ASP A 582 11.93 33.34 26.00
N PHE A 583 12.38 33.85 27.14
CA PHE A 583 12.99 33.07 28.22
C PHE A 583 12.01 32.10 28.90
N HIS A 584 10.69 32.21 28.65
CA HIS A 584 9.67 31.31 29.19
C HIS A 584 9.34 30.14 28.26
N GLN A 585 9.75 30.21 26.98
CA GLN A 585 9.40 29.23 25.93
C GLN A 585 10.64 28.64 25.24
N ASN A 586 11.67 29.45 25.00
CA ASN A 586 12.84 29.03 24.25
C ASN A 586 13.88 28.34 25.14
N VAL A 587 14.31 27.16 24.67
CA VAL A 587 15.36 26.35 25.31
C VAL A 587 16.67 26.42 24.53
N VAL A 588 17.80 26.34 25.23
CA VAL A 588 19.13 26.45 24.61
C VAL A 588 19.59 25.06 24.18
N THR A 589 19.58 24.76 22.87
CA THR A 589 19.88 23.42 22.31
C THR A 589 21.27 23.28 21.69
N LYS A 590 21.91 24.41 21.38
CA LYS A 590 23.29 24.54 20.89
C LYS A 590 23.92 25.84 21.40
N ASP A 591 25.22 26.01 21.20
CA ASP A 591 25.87 27.31 21.43
C ASP A 591 25.21 28.37 20.54
N ILE A 592 24.77 29.48 21.15
CA ILE A 592 23.94 30.50 20.49
C ILE A 592 24.39 31.90 20.90
N THR A 593 24.26 32.87 19.99
CA THR A 593 24.43 34.29 20.30
C THR A 593 23.07 34.98 20.27
N LEU A 594 22.68 35.61 21.37
CA LEU A 594 21.47 36.43 21.45
C LEU A 594 21.84 37.90 21.27
N TYR A 595 21.07 38.61 20.46
CA TYR A 595 21.33 39.98 20.03
C TYR A 595 20.37 40.97 20.69
N ALA A 596 20.90 42.03 21.30
CA ALA A 596 20.08 43.06 21.96
C ALA A 596 19.46 44.03 20.94
N LYS A 597 18.14 44.27 21.06
CA LYS A 597 17.44 45.31 20.29
C LYS A 597 17.32 46.60 21.09
N TRP A 598 17.38 47.73 20.39
CA TRP A 598 17.44 49.06 20.98
C TRP A 598 16.49 50.01 20.27
N SER A 599 15.74 50.78 21.06
CA SER A 599 14.96 51.95 20.60
C SER A 599 15.64 53.21 21.12
N LYS A 600 15.70 54.31 20.36
CA LYS A 600 16.27 55.57 20.88
C LYS A 600 15.41 56.11 22.02
N ALA A 601 16.05 56.66 23.05
CA ALA A 601 15.36 57.39 24.10
C ALA A 601 14.98 58.80 23.59
N SER A 602 13.81 59.30 23.97
CA SER A 602 13.38 60.66 23.65
C SER A 602 13.72 61.64 24.76
N TYR A 603 14.21 62.82 24.39
CA TYR A 603 14.58 63.91 25.27
C TYR A 603 13.83 65.19 24.89
N ILE A 604 13.60 66.05 25.88
CA ILE A 604 12.86 67.30 25.72
C ILE A 604 13.85 68.47 25.74
N VAL A 605 13.84 69.26 24.67
CA VAL A 605 14.54 70.55 24.62
C VAL A 605 13.59 71.68 24.97
N THR A 606 13.95 72.44 25.99
CA THR A 606 13.27 73.67 26.43
C THR A 606 14.02 74.91 25.94
N PHE A 607 13.32 76.02 25.71
CA PHE A 607 13.90 77.24 25.13
C PHE A 607 13.68 78.45 26.06
N ASP A 608 14.72 78.87 26.79
CA ASP A 608 14.72 80.10 27.59
C ASP A 608 15.04 81.30 26.68
N ALA A 609 13.99 82.03 26.31
CA ALA A 609 14.06 83.20 25.44
C ALA A 609 14.85 84.40 26.03
N ASN A 610 15.36 84.32 27.27
CA ASN A 610 16.12 85.39 27.94
C ASN A 610 15.45 86.78 27.80
N GLY A 611 14.13 86.83 27.98
CA GLY A 611 13.32 88.05 27.86
C GLY A 611 12.94 88.43 26.41
N GLY A 612 12.97 87.50 25.47
CA GLY A 612 12.11 87.53 24.28
C GLY A 612 10.77 86.82 24.51
N SER A 613 9.96 86.67 23.45
CA SER A 613 8.71 85.88 23.48
C SER A 613 8.95 84.38 23.74
N GLU A 614 7.99 83.73 24.41
CA GLU A 614 8.01 82.28 24.71
C GLU A 614 8.14 81.41 23.45
N VAL A 615 8.79 80.25 23.60
CA VAL A 615 9.07 79.29 22.52
C VAL A 615 8.74 77.87 23.02
N PRO A 616 7.83 77.13 22.36
CA PRO A 616 7.48 75.77 22.77
C PRO A 616 8.66 74.81 22.77
N SER A 617 8.67 73.88 23.73
CA SER A 617 9.64 72.80 23.78
C SER A 617 9.47 71.79 22.64
N GLN A 618 10.55 71.07 22.31
CA GLN A 618 10.55 69.99 21.31
C GLN A 618 10.93 68.67 21.98
N SER A 619 10.24 67.59 21.59
CA SER A 619 10.69 66.22 21.90
C SER A 619 11.45 65.67 20.69
N VAL A 620 12.58 65.01 20.94
CA VAL A 620 13.54 64.55 19.92
C VAL A 620 14.21 63.27 20.39
N GLU A 621 14.62 62.40 19.46
CA GLU A 621 15.32 61.15 19.79
C GLU A 621 16.82 61.38 20.04
N TYR A 622 17.42 60.51 20.85
CA TYR A 622 18.84 60.58 21.20
C TYR A 622 19.76 60.62 19.98
N GLY A 623 20.65 61.62 19.95
CA GLY A 623 21.61 61.79 18.88
C GLY A 623 21.04 62.40 17.60
N GLU A 624 19.78 62.84 17.59
CA GLU A 624 19.18 63.59 16.49
C GLU A 624 19.33 65.12 16.66
N LEU A 625 19.22 65.82 15.53
CA LEU A 625 19.13 67.28 15.47
C LEU A 625 17.71 67.75 15.80
N ILE A 626 17.59 68.76 16.66
CA ILE A 626 16.34 69.52 16.81
C ILE A 626 16.09 70.44 15.63
N LYS A 627 14.82 70.66 15.30
CA LYS A 627 14.45 71.66 14.29
C LYS A 627 14.65 73.05 14.88
N THR A 628 15.16 73.99 14.08
CA THR A 628 15.28 75.39 14.50
C THR A 628 13.90 75.90 14.94
N PRO A 629 13.72 76.35 16.19
CA PRO A 629 12.42 76.80 16.67
C PRO A 629 12.00 78.10 15.99
N SER A 630 10.72 78.42 16.07
CA SER A 630 10.19 79.74 15.70
C SER A 630 10.99 80.84 16.42
N THR A 631 11.44 81.85 15.68
CA THR A 631 12.25 82.94 16.23
C THR A 631 11.51 83.66 17.36
N SER A 632 12.04 83.57 18.57
CA SER A 632 11.70 84.50 19.64
C SER A 632 12.00 85.94 19.19
N VAL A 633 11.28 86.93 19.69
CA VAL A 633 11.43 88.34 19.30
C VAL A 633 11.74 89.21 20.51
N LYS A 634 12.73 90.09 20.41
CA LYS A 634 13.13 91.05 21.44
C LYS A 634 13.50 92.39 20.81
N ALA A 635 12.72 93.44 21.12
CA ALA A 635 12.80 94.71 20.41
C ALA A 635 14.18 95.39 20.55
N GLY A 636 14.73 95.85 19.42
CA GLY A 636 16.00 96.59 19.37
C GLY A 636 17.28 95.74 19.28
N TYR A 637 17.16 94.42 19.19
CA TYR A 637 18.27 93.47 19.06
C TYR A 637 18.00 92.46 17.93
N THR A 638 19.07 92.01 17.28
CA THR A 638 19.04 90.83 16.41
C THR A 638 19.21 89.57 17.25
N PHE A 639 18.49 88.51 16.89
CA PHE A 639 18.65 87.20 17.50
C PHE A 639 20.02 86.60 17.15
N GLY A 640 20.90 86.48 18.13
CA GLY A 640 22.31 86.08 17.99
C GLY A 640 22.56 84.57 18.10
N GLY A 641 21.51 83.75 18.00
CA GLY A 641 21.55 82.29 18.16
C GLY A 641 21.02 81.78 19.50
N TRP A 642 20.79 80.48 19.57
CA TRP A 642 20.56 79.74 20.82
C TRP A 642 21.89 79.20 21.37
N TYR A 643 22.00 79.09 22.69
CA TYR A 643 23.24 78.75 23.40
C TYR A 643 22.97 77.64 24.44
N LYS A 644 23.96 76.78 24.68
CA LYS A 644 23.89 75.65 25.62
C LYS A 644 23.85 76.09 27.08
N ASP A 645 24.36 77.28 27.37
CA ASP A 645 24.58 77.79 28.72
C ASP A 645 23.93 79.16 28.94
N LYS A 646 23.60 79.47 30.20
CA LYS A 646 22.97 80.74 30.59
C LYS A 646 23.93 81.94 30.58
N GLY A 647 25.25 81.72 30.49
CA GLY A 647 26.26 82.74 30.26
C GLY A 647 26.44 83.12 28.78
N LEU A 648 25.81 82.37 27.86
CA LEU A 648 25.82 82.57 26.42
C LEU A 648 27.24 82.46 25.82
N THR A 649 28.06 81.53 26.36
CA THR A 649 29.44 81.26 25.90
C THR A 649 29.50 80.21 24.80
N GLU A 650 28.67 79.16 24.85
CA GLU A 650 28.65 78.08 23.86
C GLU A 650 27.38 78.08 23.00
N ALA A 651 27.52 78.32 21.70
CA ALA A 651 26.39 78.30 20.77
C ALA A 651 25.86 76.88 20.54
N TRP A 652 24.56 76.77 20.25
CA TRP A 652 23.92 75.58 19.71
C TRP A 652 23.80 75.69 18.19
N ASP A 653 24.52 74.84 17.47
CA ASP A 653 24.48 74.72 16.02
C ASP A 653 23.41 73.69 15.61
N PHE A 654 22.24 74.15 15.15
CA PHE A 654 21.13 73.29 14.72
C PHE A 654 21.46 72.35 13.55
N ALA A 655 22.62 72.49 12.89
CA ALA A 655 23.10 71.59 11.86
C ALA A 655 24.17 70.59 12.33
N LYS A 656 24.61 70.64 13.61
CA LYS A 656 25.66 69.75 14.16
C LYS A 656 25.43 69.28 15.59
N ASP A 657 24.87 70.12 16.45
CA ASP A 657 24.61 69.78 17.85
C ASP A 657 23.36 68.91 17.97
N VAL A 658 23.58 67.71 18.50
CA VAL A 658 22.58 66.66 18.68
C VAL A 658 22.15 66.55 20.14
N VAL A 659 20.90 66.14 20.37
CA VAL A 659 20.35 66.10 21.73
C VAL A 659 20.67 64.77 22.40
N THR A 660 21.44 64.83 23.48
CA THR A 660 21.86 63.67 24.27
C THR A 660 21.20 63.57 25.64
N GLU A 661 20.58 64.64 26.11
CA GLU A 661 19.81 64.73 27.36
C GLU A 661 18.77 65.86 27.30
N ASN A 662 17.96 66.05 28.36
CA ASN A 662 17.02 67.17 28.45
C ASN A 662 17.77 68.50 28.62
N VAL A 663 17.99 69.23 27.52
CA VAL A 663 18.75 70.49 27.51
C VAL A 663 17.82 71.72 27.45
N THR A 664 18.16 72.77 28.20
CA THR A 664 17.55 74.09 28.02
C THR A 664 18.48 74.96 27.20
N LEU A 665 17.99 75.53 26.10
CA LEU A 665 18.74 76.43 25.23
C LEU A 665 18.37 77.89 25.48
N TYR A 666 19.39 78.74 25.53
CA TYR A 666 19.30 80.13 25.97
C TYR A 666 19.47 81.10 24.79
N ALA A 667 18.53 82.04 24.62
CA ALA A 667 18.59 83.02 23.53
C ALA A 667 19.68 84.08 23.77
N LYS A 668 20.51 84.34 22.74
CA LYS A 668 21.46 85.47 22.70
C LYS A 668 20.96 86.57 21.79
N TRP A 669 21.42 87.79 22.06
CA TRP A 669 20.93 89.01 21.42
C TRP A 669 22.11 89.94 21.09
N THR A 670 22.23 90.32 19.82
CA THR A 670 23.35 91.10 19.25
C THR A 670 22.80 92.27 18.39
N LYS A 671 23.69 93.04 17.73
CA LYS A 671 23.32 94.26 16.99
C LYS A 671 24.20 94.37 15.73
N ASP A 672 23.60 94.46 14.55
CA ASP A 672 24.20 94.00 13.28
C ASP A 672 24.95 95.03 12.43
N ASN A 673 25.75 94.49 11.47
CA ASN A 673 26.09 95.02 10.13
C ASN A 673 26.57 93.84 9.20
N THR A 674 26.87 94.05 7.89
CA THR A 674 26.53 93.08 6.80
C THR A 674 27.62 92.61 5.77
N SER A 675 27.47 91.37 5.21
CA SER A 675 27.89 90.82 3.85
C SER A 675 29.37 90.68 3.39
N GLY A 676 29.80 89.84 2.40
CA GLY A 676 29.23 88.60 1.78
C GLY A 676 29.55 88.29 0.25
N GLY A 677 30.15 87.12 -0.12
CA GLY A 677 30.07 86.46 -1.48
C GLY A 677 31.36 86.11 -2.30
N GLY A 678 31.35 85.10 -3.23
CA GLY A 678 32.38 84.83 -4.31
C GLY A 678 32.57 83.36 -4.85
N SER A 679 32.99 83.11 -6.13
CA SER A 679 33.24 81.75 -6.77
C SER A 679 34.03 81.73 -8.15
N GLY A 680 34.42 80.54 -8.72
CA GLY A 680 35.14 80.25 -10.02
C GLY A 680 35.29 78.71 -10.33
N GLY A 681 35.84 78.08 -11.40
CA GLY A 681 36.58 78.38 -12.68
C GLY A 681 36.82 77.07 -13.57
N SER A 682 37.52 77.07 -14.75
CA SER A 682 37.65 75.86 -15.68
C SER A 682 38.78 75.86 -16.78
N GLY A 683 38.95 74.79 -17.60
CA GLY A 683 39.87 74.53 -18.78
C GLY A 683 39.75 73.07 -19.35
N GLY A 684 40.33 72.52 -20.45
CA GLY A 684 41.23 72.86 -21.61
C GLY A 684 41.48 71.61 -22.55
N SER A 685 42.08 71.67 -23.78
CA SER A 685 42.21 70.48 -24.72
C SER A 685 43.19 70.58 -25.96
N GLY A 686 43.50 69.44 -26.66
CA GLY A 686 44.28 69.25 -27.95
C GLY A 686 44.91 67.82 -28.10
N GLY A 687 45.39 67.20 -29.22
CA GLY A 687 45.46 67.44 -30.71
C GLY A 687 46.90 67.27 -31.32
N GLY A 688 47.28 66.61 -32.44
CA GLY A 688 46.69 65.68 -33.48
C GLY A 688 47.67 65.39 -34.69
N SER A 689 47.55 64.29 -35.50
CA SER A 689 48.37 64.00 -36.74
C SER A 689 47.74 62.91 -37.68
N SER A 690 48.04 62.87 -38.99
CA SER A 690 47.31 62.09 -40.02
C SER A 690 48.06 60.91 -40.67
N ASN A 691 47.62 59.69 -40.35
CA ASN A 691 47.93 58.40 -40.99
C ASN A 691 46.59 57.65 -41.07
N TYR A 692 46.26 56.92 -42.16
CA TYR A 692 44.95 56.25 -42.21
C TYR A 692 44.90 55.03 -41.29
N LYS A 693 44.17 55.18 -40.19
CA LYS A 693 44.02 54.23 -39.10
C LYS A 693 42.78 53.37 -39.35
N ILE A 694 43.01 52.07 -39.46
CA ILE A 694 41.95 51.06 -39.46
C ILE A 694 41.75 50.63 -38.02
N THR A 695 40.66 51.08 -37.42
CA THR A 695 40.29 50.66 -36.07
C THR A 695 39.39 49.44 -36.18
N PHE A 696 39.67 48.39 -35.42
CA PHE A 696 38.85 47.19 -35.35
C PHE A 696 37.95 47.29 -34.12
N ASP A 697 36.72 47.74 -34.31
CA ASP A 697 35.73 47.75 -33.24
C ASP A 697 35.18 46.34 -33.08
N SER A 698 35.67 45.65 -32.07
CA SER A 698 35.28 44.27 -31.75
C SER A 698 33.83 44.14 -31.29
N ASN A 699 33.03 45.22 -31.20
CA ASN A 699 31.62 45.20 -30.75
C ASN A 699 31.42 44.37 -29.46
N GLY A 700 32.35 44.54 -28.51
CA GLY A 700 32.37 43.84 -27.23
C GLY A 700 33.02 42.45 -27.24
N GLY A 701 33.76 42.07 -28.28
CA GLY A 701 34.71 40.95 -28.24
C GLY A 701 36.12 41.39 -27.82
N SER A 702 37.07 40.44 -27.80
CA SER A 702 38.49 40.66 -27.49
C SER A 702 39.11 41.79 -28.32
N GLU A 703 40.00 42.58 -27.71
CA GLU A 703 40.68 43.69 -28.39
C GLU A 703 41.45 43.22 -29.63
N VAL A 704 41.25 43.93 -30.75
CA VAL A 704 41.99 43.71 -32.00
C VAL A 704 42.82 44.96 -32.30
N PRO A 705 44.16 44.89 -32.24
CA PRO A 705 45.01 46.07 -32.41
C PRO A 705 44.75 46.79 -33.73
N PRO A 706 44.59 48.13 -33.71
CA PRO A 706 44.34 48.91 -34.92
C PRO A 706 45.53 48.85 -35.87
N GLN A 707 45.24 48.76 -37.16
CA GLN A 707 46.26 48.82 -38.22
C GLN A 707 46.41 50.24 -38.76
N THR A 708 47.53 50.50 -39.42
CA THR A 708 47.79 51.74 -40.16
C THR A 708 48.33 51.34 -41.52
N VAL A 709 47.68 51.79 -42.61
CA VAL A 709 48.15 51.55 -43.98
C VAL A 709 48.12 52.84 -44.80
N GLY A 710 48.76 52.82 -45.97
CA GLY A 710 48.72 53.92 -46.91
C GLY A 710 47.39 54.05 -47.64
N TYR A 711 47.20 55.20 -48.28
CA TYR A 711 46.06 55.43 -49.16
C TYR A 711 46.05 54.44 -50.33
N ASN A 712 44.92 53.74 -50.53
CA ASN A 712 44.69 52.63 -51.48
C ASN A 712 45.40 51.30 -51.21
N ASP A 713 45.98 51.10 -50.02
CA ASP A 713 46.50 49.79 -49.59
C ASP A 713 45.37 48.83 -49.18
N LEU A 714 45.68 47.52 -49.19
CA LEU A 714 44.86 46.46 -48.60
C LEU A 714 45.20 46.32 -47.11
N VAL A 715 44.18 46.09 -46.28
CA VAL A 715 44.37 45.77 -44.85
C VAL A 715 44.77 44.31 -44.71
N LYS A 716 45.74 43.99 -43.86
CA LYS A 716 46.05 42.59 -43.54
C LYS A 716 44.93 42.04 -42.65
N THR A 717 44.38 40.87 -42.96
CA THR A 717 43.39 40.21 -42.11
C THR A 717 43.91 40.11 -40.66
N PRO A 718 43.19 40.66 -39.66
CA PRO A 718 43.61 40.56 -38.26
C PRO A 718 43.42 39.13 -37.74
N ALA A 719 43.86 38.87 -36.50
CA ALA A 719 43.39 37.70 -35.77
C ALA A 719 41.87 37.80 -35.57
N THR A 720 41.17 36.66 -35.67
CA THR A 720 39.74 36.57 -35.36
C THR A 720 39.53 36.94 -33.89
N PRO A 721 38.68 37.93 -33.57
CA PRO A 721 38.34 38.22 -32.18
C PRO A 721 37.51 37.07 -31.59
N VAL A 722 37.50 36.97 -30.26
CA VAL A 722 36.66 36.03 -29.51
C VAL A 722 35.70 36.83 -28.62
N LYS A 723 34.45 36.37 -28.49
CA LYS A 723 33.44 36.97 -27.62
C LYS A 723 32.62 35.87 -26.97
N ASP A 724 32.61 35.82 -25.64
CA ASP A 724 32.01 34.71 -24.91
C ASP A 724 30.52 34.57 -25.22
N GLY A 725 30.14 33.41 -25.77
CA GLY A 725 28.77 33.12 -26.24
C GLY A 725 28.40 33.70 -27.60
N TYR A 726 29.35 34.06 -28.47
CA TYR A 726 29.05 34.56 -29.82
C TYR A 726 30.02 34.05 -30.91
N HIS A 727 29.45 33.63 -32.04
CA HIS A 727 30.17 33.34 -33.28
C HIS A 727 30.55 34.62 -34.03
N PHE A 728 31.72 34.64 -34.67
CA PHE A 728 32.22 35.79 -35.42
C PHE A 728 31.88 35.68 -36.91
N ASP A 729 30.94 36.50 -37.39
CA ASP A 729 30.44 36.47 -38.77
C ASP A 729 31.32 37.26 -39.76
N GLY A 730 32.31 38.01 -39.28
CA GLY A 730 33.18 38.83 -40.11
C GLY A 730 33.25 40.31 -39.71
N TRP A 731 34.03 41.06 -40.48
CA TRP A 731 34.21 42.51 -40.34
C TRP A 731 33.33 43.26 -41.33
N TYR A 732 32.73 44.38 -40.90
CA TYR A 732 31.76 45.16 -41.66
C TYR A 732 32.13 46.65 -41.69
N LYS A 733 31.70 47.35 -42.75
CA LYS A 733 32.08 48.75 -43.06
C LYS A 733 31.38 49.81 -42.22
N GLU A 734 30.29 49.44 -41.53
CA GLU A 734 29.51 50.36 -40.71
C GLU A 734 28.86 49.65 -39.51
N THR A 735 28.48 50.42 -38.49
CA THR A 735 27.79 49.94 -37.27
C THR A 735 26.45 49.23 -37.54
N ALA A 736 25.87 49.43 -38.73
CA ALA A 736 24.64 48.76 -39.16
C ALA A 736 24.86 47.34 -39.72
N LEU A 737 26.12 46.90 -39.89
CA LEU A 737 26.52 45.52 -40.23
C LEU A 737 25.86 44.94 -41.50
N ASN A 738 25.66 45.79 -42.52
CA ASN A 738 25.07 45.41 -43.81
C ASN A 738 26.14 45.07 -44.86
N ASN A 739 27.21 45.88 -44.94
CA ASN A 739 28.26 45.74 -45.96
C ASN A 739 29.51 45.08 -45.35
N ALA A 740 29.78 43.83 -45.71
CA ALA A 740 31.00 43.13 -45.29
C ALA A 740 32.28 43.78 -45.88
N TRP A 741 33.39 43.63 -45.17
CA TRP A 741 34.73 44.00 -45.61
C TRP A 741 35.51 42.77 -46.07
N ASP A 742 35.91 42.77 -47.34
CA ASP A 742 36.70 41.73 -47.99
C ASP A 742 38.17 42.14 -48.02
N PHE A 743 38.97 41.59 -47.10
CA PHE A 743 40.41 41.88 -46.98
C PHE A 743 41.24 41.56 -48.24
N ALA A 744 40.71 40.78 -49.19
CA ALA A 744 41.36 40.50 -50.47
C ALA A 744 40.99 41.49 -51.59
N LYS A 745 40.00 42.38 -51.38
CA LYS A 745 39.47 43.28 -52.42
C LYS A 745 39.31 44.74 -51.99
N ASP A 746 38.85 44.99 -50.76
CA ASP A 746 38.55 46.34 -50.25
C ASP A 746 39.83 47.10 -49.86
N LYS A 747 39.88 48.38 -50.25
CA LYS A 747 41.05 49.27 -50.09
C LYS A 747 40.73 50.45 -49.20
N VAL A 748 41.73 50.88 -48.42
CA VAL A 748 41.59 51.99 -47.47
C VAL A 748 41.77 53.33 -48.17
N THR A 749 40.72 54.14 -48.24
CA THR A 749 40.74 55.48 -48.86
C THR A 749 40.60 56.64 -47.85
N ALA A 750 40.31 56.32 -46.58
CA ALA A 750 40.21 57.24 -45.45
C ALA A 750 40.40 56.46 -44.13
N ASP A 751 40.38 57.15 -42.98
CA ASP A 751 40.19 56.48 -41.69
C ASP A 751 38.89 55.67 -41.72
N ILE A 752 38.94 54.42 -41.29
CA ILE A 752 37.76 53.54 -41.24
C ILE A 752 37.79 52.69 -39.97
N THR A 753 36.64 52.62 -39.31
CA THR A 753 36.41 51.61 -38.28
C THR A 753 35.70 50.43 -38.92
N LEU A 754 36.29 49.24 -38.80
CA LEU A 754 35.65 48.00 -39.18
C LEU A 754 34.99 47.38 -37.95
N TYR A 755 33.73 47.01 -38.09
CA TYR A 755 32.87 46.56 -37.00
C TYR A 755 32.71 45.04 -37.05
N ALA A 756 32.99 44.37 -35.93
CA ALA A 756 32.81 42.93 -35.81
C ALA A 756 31.31 42.58 -35.77
N LYS A 757 30.86 41.70 -36.66
CA LYS A 757 29.52 41.12 -36.57
C LYS A 757 29.56 39.85 -35.75
N TRP A 758 28.58 39.71 -34.88
CA TRP A 758 28.44 38.60 -33.94
C TRP A 758 27.04 38.01 -34.02
N THR A 759 26.94 36.71 -34.25
CA THR A 759 25.71 35.95 -34.01
C THR A 759 25.82 35.29 -32.64
N LYS A 760 24.80 35.41 -31.78
CA LYS A 760 24.84 34.76 -30.46
C LYS A 760 24.83 33.25 -30.64
N ASP A 761 25.75 32.57 -29.98
CA ASP A 761 25.75 31.12 -29.82
C ASP A 761 24.93 30.72 -28.60
N TYR A 762 24.27 29.56 -28.70
CA TYR A 762 23.41 29.01 -27.67
C TYR A 762 23.80 27.55 -27.38
N MET A 763 23.74 27.17 -26.11
CA MET A 763 24.06 25.83 -25.65
C MET A 763 22.79 24.96 -25.60
N VAL A 764 22.82 23.87 -26.36
CA VAL A 764 21.87 22.76 -26.24
C VAL A 764 22.49 21.70 -25.34
N THR A 765 21.91 21.53 -24.15
CA THR A 765 22.27 20.46 -23.21
C THR A 765 21.36 19.26 -23.45
N PHE A 766 21.88 18.04 -23.28
CA PHE A 766 21.13 16.80 -23.48
C PHE A 766 21.04 16.03 -22.15
N ASP A 767 19.93 16.20 -21.42
CA ASP A 767 19.67 15.44 -20.21
C ASP A 767 19.17 14.04 -20.60
N SER A 768 20.01 13.03 -20.32
CA SER A 768 19.70 11.63 -20.62
C SER A 768 18.63 11.04 -19.69
N ASN A 769 18.12 11.76 -18.69
CA ASN A 769 17.19 11.27 -17.65
C ASN A 769 17.65 9.93 -17.05
N GLY A 770 18.94 9.84 -16.71
CA GLY A 770 19.57 8.64 -16.15
C GLY A 770 19.92 7.55 -17.19
N GLY A 771 20.01 7.90 -18.47
CA GLY A 771 20.70 7.10 -19.48
C GLY A 771 22.17 7.51 -19.65
N SER A 772 22.86 6.90 -20.62
CA SER A 772 24.24 7.25 -21.00
C SER A 772 24.40 8.73 -21.33
N GLU A 773 25.50 9.34 -20.88
CA GLU A 773 25.84 10.74 -21.13
C GLU A 773 25.85 11.09 -22.64
N ILE A 774 25.32 12.27 -22.97
CA ILE A 774 25.31 12.83 -24.32
C ILE A 774 25.98 14.21 -24.27
N PRO A 775 27.06 14.46 -25.03
CA PRO A 775 27.72 15.76 -25.04
C PRO A 775 26.79 16.90 -25.50
N SER A 776 26.86 18.04 -24.81
CA SER A 776 26.19 19.27 -25.22
C SER A 776 26.72 19.79 -26.56
N GLN A 777 25.90 20.60 -27.24
CA GLN A 777 26.23 21.21 -28.53
C GLN A 777 26.03 22.73 -28.46
N THR A 778 27.00 23.47 -28.98
CA THR A 778 26.91 24.93 -29.16
C THR A 778 26.50 25.22 -30.61
N VAL A 779 25.42 25.98 -30.82
CA VAL A 779 24.94 26.35 -32.16
C VAL A 779 24.53 27.83 -32.26
N PRO A 780 24.69 28.47 -33.43
CA PRO A 780 24.28 29.87 -33.62
C PRO A 780 22.76 30.09 -33.50
N TYR A 781 22.35 31.32 -33.19
CA TYR A 781 20.96 31.76 -33.20
C TYR A 781 20.24 31.40 -34.51
N LYS A 782 19.11 30.69 -34.37
CA LYS A 782 18.28 30.13 -35.45
C LYS A 782 18.95 29.04 -36.31
N ALA A 783 20.03 28.42 -35.85
CA ALA A 783 20.54 27.19 -36.45
C ALA A 783 19.73 25.96 -35.98
N LEU A 784 19.72 24.90 -36.80
CA LEU A 784 19.32 23.57 -36.38
C LEU A 784 20.44 22.94 -35.52
N VAL A 785 20.08 22.25 -34.44
CA VAL A 785 21.02 21.40 -33.69
C VAL A 785 21.10 20.01 -34.35
N LYS A 786 22.29 19.41 -34.37
CA LYS A 786 22.48 18.08 -34.95
C LYS A 786 21.92 17.01 -34.01
N ALA A 787 21.18 16.04 -34.53
CA ALA A 787 20.74 14.89 -33.75
C ALA A 787 21.95 14.14 -33.13
N PRO A 788 21.98 13.92 -31.80
CA PRO A 788 22.99 13.09 -31.15
C PRO A 788 22.71 11.60 -31.44
N SER A 789 23.64 10.73 -31.08
CA SER A 789 23.35 9.30 -30.95
C SER A 789 22.30 9.06 -29.86
N ASN A 790 21.34 8.19 -30.09
CA ASN A 790 20.36 7.81 -29.06
C ASN A 790 21.07 7.32 -27.79
N PRO A 791 20.72 7.85 -26.60
CA PRO A 791 21.28 7.36 -25.34
C PRO A 791 20.79 5.93 -25.05
N LYS A 792 21.47 5.24 -24.14
CA LYS A 792 21.09 3.92 -23.65
C LYS A 792 20.82 3.94 -22.15
N LYS A 793 19.80 3.23 -21.69
CA LYS A 793 19.45 3.08 -20.29
C LYS A 793 19.03 1.64 -20.06
N GLU A 794 19.59 0.97 -19.05
CA GLU A 794 19.37 -0.45 -18.83
C GLU A 794 17.92 -0.72 -18.37
N GLY A 795 17.18 -1.53 -19.11
CA GLY A 795 15.75 -1.78 -18.85
C GLY A 795 14.83 -0.66 -19.33
N TYR A 796 15.24 0.16 -20.30
CA TYR A 796 14.42 1.26 -20.86
C TYR A 796 14.70 1.52 -22.36
N LEU A 797 13.63 1.52 -23.17
CA LEU A 797 13.66 1.94 -24.57
C LEU A 797 13.66 3.48 -24.67
N PHE A 798 14.54 4.03 -25.49
CA PHE A 798 14.59 5.47 -25.78
C PHE A 798 13.48 5.87 -26.76
N ILE A 799 12.62 6.81 -26.36
CA ILE A 799 11.45 7.24 -27.14
C ILE A 799 11.68 8.55 -27.90
N GLY A 800 12.59 9.42 -27.44
CA GLY A 800 12.91 10.67 -28.14
C GLY A 800 13.39 11.79 -27.23
N TRP A 801 13.70 12.94 -27.83
CA TRP A 801 14.11 14.17 -27.15
C TRP A 801 12.96 15.17 -27.05
N TYR A 802 12.78 15.77 -25.88
CA TYR A 802 11.67 16.67 -25.55
C TYR A 802 12.15 17.98 -24.95
N LYS A 803 11.37 19.05 -25.12
CA LYS A 803 11.75 20.42 -24.71
C LYS A 803 11.55 20.74 -23.23
N ASN A 804 11.08 19.76 -22.45
CA ASN A 804 10.85 19.88 -21.01
C ASN A 804 10.79 18.49 -20.34
N GLU A 805 11.00 18.48 -19.03
CA GLU A 805 10.97 17.29 -18.15
C GLU A 805 9.60 16.60 -18.13
N ASN A 806 8.52 17.35 -18.39
CA ASN A 806 7.15 16.83 -18.46
C ASN A 806 6.82 16.14 -19.80
N PHE A 807 7.78 16.08 -20.73
CA PHE A 807 7.67 15.46 -22.05
C PHE A 807 6.49 15.94 -22.91
N THR A 808 6.06 17.21 -22.76
CA THR A 808 4.83 17.72 -23.40
C THR A 808 5.01 18.23 -24.83
N LYS A 809 6.27 18.38 -25.29
CA LYS A 809 6.61 18.77 -26.66
C LYS A 809 7.92 18.11 -27.08
N ALA A 810 7.90 17.37 -28.18
CA ALA A 810 9.11 16.79 -28.77
C ALA A 810 10.02 17.88 -29.39
N TRP A 811 11.26 17.51 -29.72
CA TRP A 811 12.19 18.33 -30.50
C TRP A 811 12.47 17.70 -31.87
N ASP A 812 12.11 18.39 -32.95
CA ASP A 812 12.34 17.96 -34.33
C ASP A 812 13.70 18.50 -34.83
N PHE A 813 14.72 17.64 -34.88
CA PHE A 813 16.07 18.01 -35.31
C PHE A 813 16.18 18.48 -36.78
N ALA A 814 15.14 18.30 -37.61
CA ALA A 814 15.10 18.79 -38.97
C ALA A 814 14.42 20.16 -39.12
N LYS A 815 13.61 20.59 -38.14
CA LYS A 815 12.77 21.81 -38.23
C LYS A 815 12.97 22.80 -37.08
N ASP A 816 13.20 22.31 -35.86
CA ASP A 816 13.35 23.15 -34.68
C ASP A 816 14.71 23.84 -34.63
N VAL A 817 14.67 25.17 -34.64
CA VAL A 817 15.85 26.04 -34.56
C VAL A 817 16.07 26.56 -33.14
N VAL A 818 17.34 26.68 -32.74
CA VAL A 818 17.72 27.12 -31.39
C VAL A 818 17.66 28.64 -31.29
N THR A 819 16.82 29.16 -30.39
CA THR A 819 16.64 30.61 -30.16
C THR A 819 17.11 31.08 -28.78
N GLU A 820 17.33 30.16 -27.86
CA GLU A 820 17.79 30.39 -26.49
C GLU A 820 18.59 29.19 -25.97
N ASP A 821 19.27 29.35 -24.84
CA ASP A 821 20.00 28.27 -24.17
C ASP A 821 18.97 27.29 -23.60
N LEU A 822 19.06 26.00 -23.94
CA LEU A 822 17.99 25.03 -23.65
C LEU A 822 18.50 23.62 -23.33
N THR A 823 17.73 22.89 -22.52
CA THR A 823 17.95 21.46 -22.25
C THR A 823 16.93 20.63 -23.00
N LEU A 824 17.39 19.59 -23.70
CA LEU A 824 16.57 18.54 -24.27
C LEU A 824 16.61 17.31 -23.37
N TYR A 825 15.43 16.79 -23.06
CA TYR A 825 15.23 15.73 -22.09
C TYR A 825 14.88 14.42 -22.81
N ALA A 826 15.62 13.35 -22.50
CA ALA A 826 15.35 12.02 -23.05
C ALA A 826 14.09 11.42 -22.41
N ARG A 827 13.10 11.04 -23.21
CA ARG A 827 11.95 10.26 -22.75
C ARG A 827 12.24 8.77 -22.87
N TRP A 828 11.81 8.01 -21.87
CA TRP A 828 12.03 6.57 -21.76
C TRP A 828 10.71 5.83 -21.58
N MET A 829 10.55 4.70 -22.27
CA MET A 829 9.58 3.66 -21.92
C MET A 829 10.32 2.57 -21.15
N LYS A 830 9.77 2.07 -20.03
CA LYS A 830 10.39 0.96 -19.30
C LYS A 830 10.30 -0.31 -20.15
N GLU A 831 11.39 -1.06 -20.25
CA GLU A 831 11.38 -2.40 -20.84
C GLU A 831 10.72 -3.36 -19.86
N SER A 832 9.42 -3.58 -20.04
CA SER A 832 8.75 -4.75 -19.50
C SER A 832 9.36 -5.98 -20.17
N HIS A 833 9.99 -6.84 -19.38
CA HIS A 833 10.40 -8.19 -19.79
C HIS A 833 9.83 -9.17 -18.76
N GLY A 834 9.29 -10.30 -19.23
CA GLY A 834 8.63 -11.30 -18.38
C GLY A 834 7.11 -11.41 -18.56
N CYS A 835 6.50 -10.67 -19.48
CA CYS A 835 5.16 -10.98 -19.98
C CYS A 835 5.25 -12.13 -21.00
N ASP A 836 5.27 -13.37 -20.51
CA ASP A 836 5.15 -14.58 -21.34
C ASP A 836 3.70 -14.75 -21.83
N ILE A 837 3.32 -13.89 -22.78
CA ILE A 837 1.96 -13.75 -23.29
C ILE A 837 1.91 -14.26 -24.73
N THR A 838 1.43 -15.50 -24.90
CA THR A 838 1.17 -16.10 -26.22
C THR A 838 -0.32 -16.09 -26.55
N PHE A 839 -0.68 -15.83 -27.81
CA PHE A 839 -2.06 -15.77 -28.28
C PHE A 839 -2.37 -16.88 -29.29
N LYS A 840 -3.41 -17.67 -29.02
CA LYS A 840 -3.76 -18.89 -29.79
C LYS A 840 -4.35 -18.64 -31.19
N ASP A 841 -4.54 -17.37 -31.57
CA ASP A 841 -5.22 -16.93 -32.79
C ASP A 841 -4.43 -15.87 -33.59
N VAL A 842 -3.14 -15.70 -33.26
CA VAL A 842 -2.24 -14.74 -33.94
C VAL A 842 -1.31 -15.41 -34.95
N ASP A 843 -1.12 -16.73 -34.84
CA ASP A 843 -0.37 -17.49 -35.84
C ASP A 843 -1.04 -17.43 -37.22
N GLN A 844 -0.24 -17.24 -38.28
CA GLN A 844 -0.69 -16.94 -39.65
C GLN A 844 -1.31 -15.54 -39.86
N ASN A 845 -1.31 -14.64 -38.87
CA ASN A 845 -1.68 -13.25 -39.12
C ASN A 845 -0.52 -12.45 -39.74
N TRP A 846 -0.80 -11.51 -40.65
CA TRP A 846 0.22 -10.69 -41.30
C TRP A 846 1.02 -9.80 -40.32
N ALA A 847 0.44 -9.50 -39.14
CA ALA A 847 1.09 -8.76 -38.07
C ALA A 847 1.61 -9.65 -36.93
N GLN A 848 1.71 -10.97 -37.11
CA GLN A 848 2.06 -11.95 -36.07
C GLN A 848 3.27 -11.54 -35.22
N ASP A 849 4.38 -11.17 -35.85
CA ASP A 849 5.62 -10.84 -35.14
C ASP A 849 5.55 -9.45 -34.47
N MET A 850 4.90 -8.47 -35.11
CA MET A 850 4.62 -7.16 -34.49
C MET A 850 3.70 -7.27 -33.27
N ILE A 851 2.76 -8.20 -33.28
CA ILE A 851 1.86 -8.48 -32.14
C ILE A 851 2.64 -9.13 -30.98
N LYS A 852 3.55 -10.07 -31.27
CA LYS A 852 4.42 -10.70 -30.25
C LYS A 852 5.34 -9.68 -29.58
N GLU A 853 6.09 -8.90 -30.36
CA GLU A 853 7.05 -7.90 -29.86
C GLU A 853 6.38 -6.87 -28.92
N VAL A 854 5.14 -6.47 -29.22
CA VAL A 854 4.33 -5.54 -28.41
C VAL A 854 3.67 -6.24 -27.21
N ALA A 855 3.40 -7.55 -27.27
CA ALA A 855 2.88 -8.35 -26.16
C ALA A 855 3.94 -8.68 -25.10
N GLU A 856 5.17 -9.02 -25.52
CA GLU A 856 6.32 -9.25 -24.64
C GLU A 856 6.62 -8.03 -23.75
N ARG A 857 6.34 -6.82 -24.27
CA ARG A 857 6.44 -5.53 -23.56
C ARG A 857 5.23 -5.22 -22.66
N CYS A 858 4.33 -6.17 -22.46
CA CYS A 858 3.08 -6.06 -21.67
C CYS A 858 2.05 -5.02 -22.18
N ILE A 859 2.25 -4.42 -23.37
CA ILE A 859 1.35 -3.38 -23.90
C ILE A 859 0.00 -4.01 -24.31
N ILE A 860 0.08 -5.19 -24.93
CA ILE A 860 -1.08 -6.03 -25.31
C ILE A 860 -1.13 -7.25 -24.39
N ILE A 861 -2.29 -7.48 -23.77
CA ILE A 861 -2.56 -8.65 -22.90
C ILE A 861 -3.66 -9.58 -23.44
N GLY A 862 -4.16 -9.30 -24.66
CA GLY A 862 -5.25 -10.08 -25.28
C GLY A 862 -6.59 -9.98 -24.53
N PHE A 863 -7.32 -11.10 -24.52
CA PHE A 863 -8.56 -11.35 -23.79
C PHE A 863 -8.37 -12.53 -22.81
N PRO A 864 -9.21 -12.66 -21.76
CA PRO A 864 -9.07 -13.75 -20.75
C PRO A 864 -9.18 -15.18 -21.29
N ASP A 865 -9.62 -15.37 -22.53
CA ASP A 865 -9.67 -16.67 -23.21
C ASP A 865 -8.36 -17.03 -23.93
N GLY A 866 -7.31 -16.20 -23.85
CA GLY A 866 -6.04 -16.40 -24.55
C GLY A 866 -6.05 -16.01 -26.03
N THR A 867 -7.06 -15.26 -26.50
CA THR A 867 -7.08 -14.66 -27.84
C THR A 867 -6.55 -13.23 -27.86
N PHE A 868 -5.99 -12.81 -29.00
CA PHE A 868 -5.80 -11.40 -29.32
C PHE A 868 -6.91 -10.84 -30.22
N ARG A 869 -7.53 -11.68 -31.05
CA ARG A 869 -8.53 -11.33 -32.08
C ARG A 869 -8.00 -10.27 -33.04
N PRO A 870 -6.96 -10.58 -33.84
CA PRO A 870 -6.28 -9.58 -34.68
C PRO A 870 -7.20 -8.89 -35.70
N ASN A 871 -8.22 -9.59 -36.19
CA ASN A 871 -9.14 -9.09 -37.22
C ASN A 871 -10.38 -8.38 -36.64
N ASP A 872 -10.58 -8.38 -35.32
CA ASP A 872 -11.67 -7.62 -34.69
C ASP A 872 -11.37 -6.11 -34.80
N MET A 873 -12.42 -5.31 -35.00
CA MET A 873 -12.32 -3.85 -35.04
C MET A 873 -11.86 -3.30 -33.67
N ILE A 874 -10.79 -2.50 -33.65
CA ILE A 874 -10.31 -1.92 -32.40
C ILE A 874 -11.26 -0.83 -31.89
N GLN A 875 -11.49 -0.85 -30.58
CA GLN A 875 -12.36 0.09 -29.88
C GLN A 875 -11.54 1.17 -29.18
N ARG A 876 -12.15 2.33 -28.95
CA ARG A 876 -11.50 3.51 -28.33
C ARG A 876 -10.91 3.20 -26.95
N GLN A 877 -11.53 2.32 -26.17
CA GLN A 877 -10.95 1.86 -24.90
C GLN A 877 -9.69 0.99 -25.05
N HIS A 878 -9.62 0.14 -26.09
CA HIS A 878 -8.43 -0.66 -26.38
C HIS A 878 -7.25 0.22 -26.81
N VAL A 879 -7.51 1.23 -27.65
CA VAL A 879 -6.55 2.27 -28.04
C VAL A 879 -5.98 2.98 -26.80
N VAL A 880 -6.86 3.41 -25.88
CA VAL A 880 -6.45 4.06 -24.63
C VAL A 880 -5.57 3.15 -23.77
N LEU A 881 -5.97 1.89 -23.54
CA LEU A 881 -5.20 0.95 -22.73
C LEU A 881 -3.80 0.67 -23.29
N MET A 882 -3.68 0.53 -24.62
CA MET A 882 -2.38 0.30 -25.26
C MET A 882 -1.47 1.54 -25.15
N ILE A 883 -2.00 2.74 -25.36
CA ILE A 883 -1.22 3.99 -25.27
C ILE A 883 -0.86 4.32 -23.81
N ASP A 884 -1.76 4.08 -22.84
CA ASP A 884 -1.48 4.24 -21.41
C ASP A 884 -0.31 3.34 -20.99
N ARG A 885 -0.35 2.04 -21.32
CA ARG A 885 0.74 1.09 -21.00
C ARG A 885 2.06 1.42 -21.69
N ALA A 886 2.02 1.85 -22.95
CA ALA A 886 3.23 2.18 -23.70
C ALA A 886 3.89 3.49 -23.22
N LEU A 887 3.11 4.50 -22.81
CA LEU A 887 3.62 5.87 -22.69
C LEU A 887 3.41 6.56 -21.34
N GLN A 888 2.56 6.01 -20.45
CA GLN A 888 2.13 6.58 -19.14
C GLN A 888 2.11 8.12 -19.13
N PRO A 889 1.31 8.76 -20.01
CA PRO A 889 1.48 10.16 -20.37
C PRO A 889 1.15 11.12 -19.20
N ALA A 890 1.98 12.15 -19.04
CA ALA A 890 1.85 13.16 -17.99
C ALA A 890 0.63 14.08 -18.20
N PRO A 891 0.00 14.58 -17.12
CA PRO A 891 -1.11 15.51 -17.22
C PRO A 891 -0.62 16.92 -17.66
N ILE A 892 -1.34 17.52 -18.61
CA ILE A 892 -1.12 18.91 -19.07
C ILE A 892 -2.30 19.84 -18.78
N ARG A 893 -3.43 19.28 -18.33
CA ARG A 893 -4.69 19.96 -17.99
C ARG A 893 -5.52 19.08 -17.04
N ASP A 894 -6.51 19.67 -16.40
CA ASP A 894 -7.53 18.94 -15.64
C ASP A 894 -8.43 18.07 -16.54
N ALA A 895 -9.06 17.07 -15.92
CA ALA A 895 -10.03 16.20 -16.57
C ALA A 895 -11.41 16.87 -16.67
N VAL A 896 -12.16 16.55 -17.74
CA VAL A 896 -13.56 16.95 -17.91
C VAL A 896 -14.41 15.68 -18.01
N ALA A 897 -15.29 15.46 -17.04
CA ALA A 897 -16.04 14.21 -16.92
C ALA A 897 -16.84 13.89 -18.20
N PHE A 898 -16.60 12.71 -18.78
CA PHE A 898 -17.39 12.19 -19.90
C PHE A 898 -18.75 11.68 -19.42
N SER A 899 -19.81 11.98 -20.16
CA SER A 899 -21.19 11.59 -19.84
C SER A 899 -21.45 10.08 -19.89
N ASP A 900 -20.58 9.32 -20.55
CA ASP A 900 -20.66 7.88 -20.75
C ASP A 900 -19.47 7.09 -20.14
N VAL A 901 -18.62 7.75 -19.34
CA VAL A 901 -17.52 7.11 -18.59
C VAL A 901 -17.59 7.53 -17.11
N PRO A 902 -18.50 6.92 -16.32
CA PRO A 902 -18.55 7.15 -14.87
C PRO A 902 -17.28 6.65 -14.17
N LYS A 903 -17.03 7.12 -12.93
CA LYS A 903 -15.89 6.67 -12.10
C LYS A 903 -15.80 5.15 -11.89
N SER A 904 -16.93 4.44 -12.01
CA SER A 904 -17.02 2.98 -11.90
C SER A 904 -16.75 2.24 -13.23
N HIS A 905 -16.45 2.94 -14.33
CA HIS A 905 -16.08 2.32 -15.59
C HIS A 905 -14.67 1.71 -15.48
N VAL A 906 -14.49 0.45 -15.88
CA VAL A 906 -13.23 -0.30 -15.71
C VAL A 906 -11.99 0.39 -16.27
N ASN A 907 -12.16 1.19 -17.33
CA ASN A 907 -11.07 1.95 -17.97
C ASN A 907 -11.08 3.46 -17.62
N TYR A 908 -11.77 3.89 -16.54
CA TYR A 908 -11.94 5.31 -16.19
C TYR A 908 -10.61 6.04 -16.05
N GLU A 909 -9.70 5.55 -15.21
CA GLU A 909 -8.43 6.27 -14.94
C GLU A 909 -7.53 6.39 -16.17
N GLN A 910 -7.48 5.40 -17.05
CA GLN A 910 -6.67 5.46 -18.28
C GLN A 910 -7.29 6.42 -19.31
N ILE A 911 -8.63 6.39 -19.47
CA ILE A 911 -9.36 7.36 -20.32
C ILE A 911 -9.12 8.79 -19.78
N THR A 912 -9.20 8.96 -18.46
CA THR A 912 -8.98 10.23 -17.77
C THR A 912 -7.50 10.64 -17.74
N ARG A 913 -6.52 9.73 -17.75
CA ARG A 913 -5.09 10.06 -17.90
C ARG A 913 -4.80 10.59 -19.30
N LEU A 914 -5.25 9.89 -20.34
CA LEU A 914 -5.05 10.35 -21.72
C LEU A 914 -5.85 11.62 -22.04
N GLN A 915 -6.98 11.87 -21.36
CA GLN A 915 -7.65 13.16 -21.42
C GLN A 915 -6.83 14.26 -20.73
N ARG A 916 -6.33 14.04 -19.51
CA ARG A 916 -5.44 14.98 -18.81
C ARG A 916 -4.17 15.30 -19.63
N ALA A 917 -3.66 14.32 -20.38
CA ALA A 917 -2.53 14.48 -21.30
C ALA A 917 -2.85 15.16 -22.64
N GLY A 918 -4.12 15.52 -22.91
CA GLY A 918 -4.53 16.17 -24.16
C GLY A 918 -4.65 15.25 -25.38
N ILE A 919 -4.51 13.92 -25.21
CA ILE A 919 -4.49 12.93 -26.29
C ILE A 919 -5.90 12.57 -26.77
N VAL A 920 -6.88 12.54 -25.85
CA VAL A 920 -8.30 12.24 -26.17
C VAL A 920 -9.26 13.27 -25.56
N ASP A 921 -10.28 13.66 -26.32
CA ASP A 921 -11.33 14.63 -25.90
C ASP A 921 -12.77 14.14 -26.15
N GLY A 922 -12.94 12.91 -26.64
CA GLY A 922 -14.26 12.38 -26.99
C GLY A 922 -14.95 13.19 -28.09
N SER A 923 -16.28 13.26 -28.05
CA SER A 923 -17.11 14.12 -28.89
C SER A 923 -18.42 14.46 -28.16
N ASN A 924 -18.86 15.72 -28.20
CA ASN A 924 -20.07 16.20 -27.53
C ASN A 924 -20.18 15.79 -26.03
N GLY A 925 -19.05 15.76 -25.31
CA GLY A 925 -18.97 15.35 -23.91
C GLY A 925 -19.01 13.83 -23.65
N ALA A 926 -18.97 12.99 -24.69
CA ALA A 926 -18.95 11.53 -24.58
C ALA A 926 -17.67 10.93 -25.18
N PHE A 927 -17.04 9.97 -24.51
CA PHE A 927 -15.83 9.29 -24.98
C PHE A 927 -16.11 8.12 -25.93
N ARG A 928 -17.25 7.42 -25.71
CA ARG A 928 -17.73 6.24 -26.43
C ARG A 928 -16.77 5.04 -26.38
N PRO A 929 -16.50 4.46 -25.19
CA PRO A 929 -15.42 3.48 -25.00
C PRO A 929 -15.52 2.24 -25.91
N ASN A 930 -16.74 1.74 -26.15
CA ASN A 930 -17.01 0.57 -26.99
C ASN A 930 -17.08 0.87 -28.51
N ALA A 931 -17.03 2.13 -28.93
CA ALA A 931 -17.06 2.47 -30.36
C ALA A 931 -15.71 2.17 -31.03
N SER A 932 -15.75 1.78 -32.30
CA SER A 932 -14.55 1.68 -33.14
C SER A 932 -13.91 3.05 -33.39
N ILE A 933 -12.63 3.05 -33.78
CA ILE A 933 -11.90 4.26 -34.16
C ILE A 933 -11.63 4.27 -35.68
N THR A 934 -11.80 5.42 -36.31
CA THR A 934 -11.42 5.63 -37.72
C THR A 934 -9.90 5.83 -37.87
N ARG A 935 -9.38 5.62 -39.08
CA ARG A 935 -7.96 5.85 -39.40
C ARG A 935 -7.55 7.31 -39.23
N ALA A 936 -8.44 8.27 -39.48
CA ALA A 936 -8.21 9.69 -39.20
C ALA A 936 -8.14 10.03 -37.70
N GLU A 937 -9.04 9.46 -36.88
CA GLU A 937 -9.00 9.62 -35.42
C GLU A 937 -7.76 8.96 -34.80
N MET A 938 -7.40 7.77 -35.27
CA MET A 938 -6.15 7.10 -34.88
C MET A 938 -4.94 7.98 -35.23
N ALA A 939 -4.89 8.57 -36.43
CA ALA A 939 -3.77 9.41 -36.83
C ALA A 939 -3.57 10.58 -35.85
N LYS A 940 -4.66 11.28 -35.50
CA LYS A 940 -4.62 12.33 -34.47
C LYS A 940 -4.18 11.81 -33.10
N VAL A 941 -4.71 10.67 -32.65
CA VAL A 941 -4.36 10.09 -31.35
C VAL A 941 -2.88 9.69 -31.26
N ILE A 942 -2.31 9.08 -32.31
CA ILE A 942 -0.89 8.68 -32.33
C ILE A 942 0.03 9.91 -32.41
N VAL A 943 -0.28 10.88 -33.28
CA VAL A 943 0.47 12.16 -33.36
C VAL A 943 0.54 12.85 -32.00
N LEU A 944 -0.59 12.98 -31.30
CA LEU A 944 -0.64 13.60 -29.97
C LEU A 944 0.07 12.78 -28.89
N ALA A 945 -0.09 11.45 -28.90
CA ALA A 945 0.51 10.57 -27.89
C ALA A 945 2.05 10.56 -27.94
N PHE A 946 2.62 10.56 -29.15
CA PHE A 946 4.07 10.58 -29.39
C PHE A 946 4.64 12.00 -29.52
N GLY A 947 3.82 13.05 -29.45
CA GLY A 947 4.25 14.45 -29.44
C GLY A 947 4.73 14.98 -30.80
N LEU A 948 4.28 14.38 -31.90
CA LEU A 948 4.62 14.76 -33.27
C LEU A 948 3.91 16.06 -33.69
N THR A 949 4.50 16.83 -34.61
CA THR A 949 3.88 18.02 -35.18
C THR A 949 2.92 17.64 -36.31
N PRO A 950 1.61 17.96 -36.24
CA PRO A 950 0.71 17.85 -37.38
C PRO A 950 0.97 19.02 -38.35
N GLU A 951 1.63 18.74 -39.48
CA GLU A 951 1.90 19.70 -40.54
C GLU A 951 2.21 18.95 -41.86
N GLY A 952 2.14 19.66 -42.99
CA GLY A 952 2.51 19.12 -44.31
C GLY A 952 1.35 18.49 -45.09
N ASP A 953 1.59 18.27 -46.39
CA ASP A 953 0.65 17.62 -47.31
C ASP A 953 0.82 16.10 -47.28
N SER A 954 -0.28 15.36 -47.15
CA SER A 954 -0.26 13.89 -47.13
C SER A 954 0.14 13.31 -48.49
N THR A 955 1.06 12.35 -48.48
CA THR A 955 1.52 11.62 -49.68
C THR A 955 0.54 10.56 -50.20
N PHE A 956 -0.52 10.26 -49.43
CA PHE A 956 -1.56 9.28 -49.79
C PHE A 956 -2.64 9.85 -50.71
N LYS A 957 -3.01 9.09 -51.74
CA LYS A 957 -3.80 9.54 -52.90
C LYS A 957 -5.26 9.90 -52.61
N ASP A 958 -5.80 9.42 -51.50
CA ASP A 958 -7.19 9.56 -51.08
C ASP A 958 -7.38 10.49 -49.88
N VAL A 959 -6.32 11.15 -49.43
CA VAL A 959 -6.36 12.16 -48.37
C VAL A 959 -6.51 13.52 -49.01
N ASP A 960 -7.75 14.01 -49.07
CA ASP A 960 -8.05 15.40 -49.45
C ASP A 960 -7.32 16.38 -48.51
N PRO A 961 -6.54 17.36 -48.98
CA PRO A 961 -5.86 18.32 -48.11
C PRO A 961 -6.79 19.11 -47.17
N SER A 962 -8.06 19.29 -47.56
CA SER A 962 -9.11 19.93 -46.73
C SER A 962 -9.76 18.99 -45.71
N HIS A 963 -9.40 17.69 -45.70
CA HIS A 963 -9.85 16.76 -44.68
C HIS A 963 -9.26 17.15 -43.32
N TRP A 964 -10.09 17.17 -42.27
CA TRP A 964 -9.71 17.66 -40.92
C TRP A 964 -8.48 16.98 -40.28
N ALA A 965 -8.08 15.82 -40.80
CA ALA A 965 -6.94 15.02 -40.33
C ALA A 965 -5.73 15.02 -41.31
N SER A 966 -5.76 15.80 -42.40
CA SER A 966 -4.72 15.77 -43.45
C SER A 966 -3.30 15.94 -42.89
N GLU A 967 -3.07 16.99 -42.10
CA GLU A 967 -1.80 17.30 -41.41
C GLU A 967 -1.37 16.21 -40.41
N TYR A 968 -2.32 15.58 -39.72
CA TYR A 968 -2.03 14.46 -38.79
C TYR A 968 -1.63 13.19 -39.55
N ILE A 969 -2.20 12.97 -40.73
CA ILE A 969 -1.88 11.82 -41.59
C ILE A 969 -0.54 12.02 -42.30
N ALA A 970 -0.25 13.26 -42.74
CA ALA A 970 1.06 13.65 -43.26
C ALA A 970 2.16 13.42 -42.22
N ALA A 971 1.97 13.88 -40.98
CA ALA A 971 2.91 13.66 -39.89
C ALA A 971 3.21 12.16 -39.61
N LEU A 972 2.21 11.27 -39.75
CA LEU A 972 2.47 9.82 -39.66
C LEU A 972 3.16 9.24 -40.90
N ALA A 973 2.92 9.79 -42.10
CA ALA A 973 3.60 9.37 -43.32
C ALA A 973 5.10 9.74 -43.29
N ASP A 974 5.42 11.00 -42.95
CA ASP A 974 6.78 11.53 -42.88
C ASP A 974 7.65 10.77 -41.86
N ASN A 975 7.05 10.34 -40.74
CA ASN A 975 7.71 9.53 -39.72
C ASN A 975 7.68 8.01 -40.02
N ASN A 976 7.18 7.57 -41.17
CA ASN A 976 7.01 6.15 -41.57
C ASN A 976 6.09 5.32 -40.63
N ILE A 977 5.25 5.99 -39.84
CA ILE A 977 4.26 5.42 -38.90
C ILE A 977 2.94 5.08 -39.62
N ALA A 978 2.70 5.64 -40.81
CA ALA A 978 1.69 5.19 -41.77
C ALA A 978 2.34 4.81 -43.11
N LEU A 979 1.94 3.67 -43.71
CA LEU A 979 2.45 3.21 -45.02
C LEU A 979 1.37 3.17 -46.13
N GLY A 980 0.09 3.33 -45.77
CA GLY A 980 -1.04 3.17 -46.70
C GLY A 980 -1.36 1.71 -47.04
N ASP A 981 -2.21 1.51 -48.05
CA ASP A 981 -2.45 0.23 -48.72
C ASP A 981 -1.61 0.08 -50.01
N GLU A 982 -1.66 -1.09 -50.66
CA GLU A 982 -0.90 -1.39 -51.89
C GLU A 982 -1.19 -0.42 -53.06
N ASN A 983 -2.30 0.33 -53.01
CA ASN A 983 -2.65 1.32 -54.03
C ASN A 983 -2.11 2.72 -53.69
N GLY A 984 -1.54 2.92 -52.49
CA GLY A 984 -1.09 4.22 -51.98
C GLY A 984 -2.19 5.05 -51.32
N ASN A 985 -3.22 4.39 -50.78
CA ASN A 985 -4.34 5.04 -50.07
C ASN A 985 -4.18 4.91 -48.55
N PHE A 986 -4.54 5.94 -47.80
CA PHE A 986 -4.60 5.89 -46.33
C PHE A 986 -5.96 5.45 -45.79
N ARG A 987 -7.05 5.73 -46.52
CA ARG A 987 -8.44 5.45 -46.15
C ARG A 987 -8.90 6.11 -44.85
N PRO A 988 -8.85 7.45 -44.74
CA PRO A 988 -9.03 8.17 -43.48
C PRO A 988 -10.35 7.86 -42.74
N ASN A 989 -11.41 7.52 -43.47
CA ASN A 989 -12.75 7.28 -42.91
C ASN A 989 -13.10 5.79 -42.68
N GLU A 990 -12.20 4.85 -42.96
CA GLU A 990 -12.38 3.44 -42.60
C GLU A 990 -11.96 3.19 -41.14
N ASN A 991 -12.54 2.14 -40.52
CA ASN A 991 -12.19 1.68 -39.17
C ASN A 991 -10.95 0.77 -39.20
N LEU A 992 -10.24 0.69 -38.07
CA LEU A 992 -9.07 -0.17 -37.90
C LEU A 992 -9.39 -1.51 -37.23
N THR A 993 -8.74 -2.57 -37.68
CA THR A 993 -8.58 -3.82 -36.93
C THR A 993 -7.53 -3.68 -35.81
N ARG A 994 -7.56 -4.60 -34.85
CA ARG A 994 -6.57 -4.67 -33.76
C ARG A 994 -5.15 -4.96 -34.26
N ALA A 995 -4.98 -5.75 -35.32
CA ALA A 995 -3.71 -5.98 -35.99
C ALA A 995 -3.12 -4.69 -36.61
N GLU A 996 -3.92 -3.95 -37.38
CA GLU A 996 -3.45 -2.70 -38.00
C GLU A 996 -3.02 -1.66 -36.97
N PHE A 997 -3.81 -1.45 -35.91
CA PHE A 997 -3.44 -0.52 -34.84
C PHE A 997 -2.15 -0.96 -34.12
N THR A 998 -1.96 -2.26 -33.91
CA THR A 998 -0.72 -2.81 -33.32
C THR A 998 0.48 -2.58 -34.23
N ALA A 999 0.35 -2.79 -35.53
CA ALA A 999 1.38 -2.50 -36.53
C ALA A 999 1.68 -1.00 -36.68
N ILE A 1000 0.85 -0.11 -36.14
CA ILE A 1000 1.10 1.33 -36.04
C ILE A 1000 1.80 1.68 -34.73
N ILE A 1001 1.36 1.13 -33.59
CA ILE A 1001 2.04 1.27 -32.30
C ILE A 1001 3.47 0.73 -32.34
N TYR A 1002 3.69 -0.43 -32.97
CA TYR A 1002 5.02 -1.03 -33.18
C TYR A 1002 5.99 -0.03 -33.84
N ARG A 1003 5.60 0.54 -34.99
CA ARG A 1003 6.45 1.50 -35.73
C ARG A 1003 6.55 2.87 -35.06
N ALA A 1004 5.52 3.31 -34.33
CA ALA A 1004 5.59 4.53 -33.51
C ALA A 1004 6.56 4.40 -32.32
N LEU A 1005 6.76 3.18 -31.81
CA LEU A 1005 7.78 2.86 -30.79
C LEU A 1005 9.19 2.66 -31.37
N GLY A 1006 9.37 2.72 -32.69
CA GLY A 1006 10.67 2.52 -33.34
C GLY A 1006 11.20 1.08 -33.28
N LEU A 1007 10.28 0.10 -33.19
CA LEU A 1007 10.56 -1.33 -33.27
C LEU A 1007 10.69 -1.79 -34.74
#